data_AF-A0A9W9A9V2-F1
#
_entry.id   AF-A0A9W9A9V2-F1
#
_cell.length_a   1.000
_cell.length_b   1.000
_cell.length_c   1.000
_cell.angle_alpha   90.00
_cell.angle_beta   90.00
_cell.angle_gamma   90.00
#
_symmetry.space_group_name_H-M   'P 1'
#
loop_
_entity.id
_entity.type
_entity.pdbx_description
1 polymer ?
#
loop_
_entity_poly.entity_id
_entity_poly.type
_entity_poly.pdbx_seq_one_letter_code
_entity_poly.pdbx_strand_id
1 'polypeptide(L)'
;MSRSLLLLLGRHSVQSLVPATLISQVESLLENHRIQHAADLADQERRRQLYGGGNVDEDEAEQLQYIYQRIGFQCFKETLFEDAGKHLFEGGLDPRVLVSYFPNLRGAVDEAENTANMYAGVALHMPTESSVEEIIAADLVRNYSPHLSPNTREAPSTSELRKILLIAAEDMLEAFLRKCRTRRVLESQAGGGTTSSNRTDEYSVVDTVLVKLFARSEKTKDLYALLHEPHHIVLPEVESILIKNGQYNALCELFQQIGNHDKLLDIWAKIIDGEWSDEDLSDPVGTMVTYLMNLNESSDNKPSTYTQLTQKWALWLMHEKRVPEQGLKLLISSRSNSSRMSGKRSTRHQHNKSTPNSDLDARLDSEDQTLLFRVREINPTMALQYLEYLILQRGSKARDIHMEYATACIDELMGYLQKDEGIEKLWRAKASSYLTSSSSSYSSFSASPGSGSTSSPVPFVSYFASTTPDSPSKRARLKTLLFLQASGLYDASTVKDRILSASEGDKNLKTAKGKHKPLLSFEIAILESKLGNHRAVLDCLVHDVGDGVSAEAYCTGNNGSSLDAGRQVIPPRLCRTIAESTEGLSNWKDAVITTKDVTGDTQVSSGTLLRVLLEVYLSFDDAKKQTSDGKINQQLQVARLLNSQGVHLDVCDVMQTLPSSWPLHLLSSFITRSCRRTLHSSHESQILKMMSLAENWDVKERTWSVLRDEGFVVEEDAQGGEDSEVNAVLDEKIVLSASSDPPTVDVFHNPKDE
;
A
#
# COMPACT_ATOMS: atom_id res chain seq x y z
N MET A 1 14.23 7.32 -73.12
CA MET A 1 14.17 7.72 -74.55
C MET A 1 14.52 6.51 -75.44
N SER A 2 13.67 6.13 -76.39
CA SER A 2 13.94 5.00 -77.28
C SER A 2 15.00 5.38 -78.34
N ARG A 3 16.07 4.58 -78.45
CA ARG A 3 17.08 4.73 -79.50
C ARG A 3 16.58 4.05 -80.77
N SER A 4 16.33 4.82 -81.82
CA SER A 4 16.01 4.28 -83.14
C SER A 4 17.26 3.67 -83.78
N LEU A 5 17.23 2.37 -84.05
CA LEU A 5 18.34 1.66 -84.71
C LEU A 5 18.29 1.76 -86.24
N LEU A 6 17.15 2.15 -86.83
CA LEU A 6 16.97 2.19 -88.28
C LEU A 6 16.15 3.43 -88.71
N LEU A 7 16.79 4.31 -89.47
CA LEU A 7 16.18 5.50 -90.08
C LEU A 7 16.02 5.27 -91.58
N LEU A 8 14.79 5.30 -92.07
CA LEU A 8 14.42 5.21 -93.48
C LEU A 8 14.22 6.63 -94.02
N LEU A 9 15.17 7.11 -94.82
CA LEU A 9 15.10 8.43 -95.47
C LEU A 9 14.53 8.29 -96.89
N GLY A 10 13.39 8.91 -97.13
CA GLY A 10 12.81 9.15 -98.46
C GLY A 10 13.03 10.59 -98.93
N ARG A 11 12.74 10.89 -100.20
CA ARG A 11 12.90 12.25 -100.79
C ARG A 11 12.11 13.35 -100.08
N HIS A 12 11.02 13.00 -99.38
CA HIS A 12 10.14 13.94 -98.69
C HIS A 12 9.75 13.49 -97.27
N SER A 13 10.39 12.45 -96.71
CA SER A 13 10.06 11.95 -95.37
C SER A 13 11.25 11.27 -94.71
N VAL A 14 11.34 11.40 -93.39
CA VAL A 14 12.22 10.60 -92.53
C VAL A 14 11.30 9.71 -91.69
N GLN A 15 11.35 8.41 -91.93
CA GLN A 15 10.66 7.41 -91.13
C GLN A 15 11.68 6.73 -90.22
N SER A 16 11.30 6.42 -88.99
CA SER A 16 12.16 5.76 -88.01
C SER A 16 11.47 4.51 -87.50
N LEU A 17 12.13 3.36 -87.58
CA LEU A 17 11.65 2.15 -86.91
C LEU A 17 12.12 2.20 -85.46
N VAL A 18 11.23 2.67 -84.60
CA VAL A 18 11.45 2.71 -83.15
C VAL A 18 11.02 1.35 -82.59
N PRO A 19 11.88 0.62 -81.87
CA PRO A 19 11.45 -0.59 -81.18
C PRO A 19 10.33 -0.22 -80.19
N ALA A 20 9.25 -1.01 -80.16
CA ALA A 20 8.15 -0.78 -79.23
C ALA A 20 8.70 -0.72 -77.81
N THR A 21 8.32 0.31 -77.06
CA THR A 21 8.76 0.45 -75.66
C THR A 21 8.20 -0.71 -74.85
N LEU A 22 8.90 -1.09 -73.77
CA LEU A 22 8.46 -2.16 -72.87
C LEU A 22 7.03 -1.90 -72.36
N ILE A 23 6.73 -0.64 -72.01
CA ILE A 23 5.40 -0.19 -71.61
C ILE A 23 4.35 -0.49 -72.68
N SER A 24 4.60 -0.11 -73.94
CA SER A 24 3.64 -0.32 -75.04
C SER A 24 3.44 -1.80 -75.36
N GLN A 25 4.51 -2.61 -75.26
CA GLN A 25 4.40 -4.06 -75.44
C GLN A 25 3.54 -4.68 -74.33
N VAL A 26 3.80 -4.33 -73.07
CA VAL A 26 3.02 -4.81 -71.92
C VAL A 26 1.57 -4.36 -72.00
N GLU A 27 1.30 -3.09 -72.30
CA GLU A 27 -0.07 -2.57 -72.42
C GLU A 27 -0.84 -3.30 -73.53
N SER A 28 -0.22 -3.55 -74.68
CA SER A 28 -0.85 -4.34 -75.74
C SER A 28 -1.15 -5.79 -75.32
N LEU A 29 -0.32 -6.39 -74.46
CA LEU A 29 -0.55 -7.74 -73.94
C LEU A 29 -1.67 -7.75 -72.89
N LEU A 30 -1.75 -6.71 -72.05
CA LEU A 30 -2.81 -6.55 -71.06
C LEU A 30 -4.17 -6.30 -71.72
N GLU A 31 -4.24 -5.48 -72.77
CA GLU A 31 -5.45 -5.26 -73.57
C GLU A 31 -5.96 -6.56 -74.22
N ASN A 32 -5.05 -7.47 -74.55
CA ASN A 32 -5.36 -8.79 -75.12
C ASN A 32 -5.59 -9.88 -74.05
N HIS A 33 -5.72 -9.54 -72.76
CA HIS A 33 -5.89 -10.47 -71.64
C HIS A 33 -4.76 -11.53 -71.50
N ARG A 34 -3.55 -11.22 -71.97
CA ARG A 34 -2.37 -12.10 -71.88
C ARG A 34 -1.46 -11.71 -70.72
N ILE A 35 -2.01 -11.78 -69.50
CA ILE A 35 -1.36 -11.30 -68.28
C ILE A 35 -0.03 -12.04 -68.00
N GLN A 36 0.00 -13.36 -68.14
CA GLN A 36 1.21 -14.15 -67.87
C GLN A 36 2.39 -13.76 -68.75
N HIS A 37 2.15 -13.54 -70.06
CA HIS A 37 3.19 -13.10 -70.98
C HIS A 37 3.68 -11.68 -70.65
N ALA A 38 2.80 -10.79 -70.18
CA ALA A 38 3.20 -9.47 -69.71
C ALA A 38 4.07 -9.55 -68.44
N ALA A 39 3.71 -10.41 -67.49
CA ALA A 39 4.49 -10.66 -66.27
C ALA A 39 5.86 -11.28 -66.58
N ASP A 40 5.94 -12.25 -67.50
CA ASP A 40 7.20 -12.87 -67.92
C ASP A 40 8.16 -11.85 -68.54
N LEU A 41 7.65 -10.91 -69.34
CA LEU A 41 8.46 -9.83 -69.92
C LEU A 41 8.99 -8.87 -68.84
N ALA A 42 8.14 -8.50 -67.88
CA ALA A 42 8.54 -7.65 -66.76
C ALA A 42 9.62 -8.34 -65.89
N ASP A 43 9.43 -9.62 -65.58
CA ASP A 43 10.37 -10.43 -64.80
C ASP A 43 11.71 -10.63 -65.53
N GLN A 44 11.69 -10.79 -66.85
CA GLN A 44 12.91 -10.88 -67.66
C GLN A 44 13.74 -9.59 -67.59
N GLU A 45 13.09 -8.43 -67.72
CA GLU A 45 13.78 -7.14 -67.61
C GLU A 45 14.28 -6.89 -66.17
N ARG A 46 13.51 -7.27 -65.15
CA ARG A 46 13.96 -7.19 -63.76
C ARG A 46 15.18 -8.07 -63.48
N ARG A 47 15.21 -9.31 -63.97
CA ARG A 47 16.38 -10.20 -63.86
C ARG A 47 17.58 -9.62 -64.60
N ARG A 48 17.36 -9.07 -65.79
CA ARG A 48 18.41 -8.41 -66.57
C ARG A 48 19.04 -7.24 -65.81
N GLN A 49 18.25 -6.43 -65.11
CA GLN A 49 18.75 -5.35 -64.26
C GLN A 49 19.57 -5.87 -63.07
N LEU A 50 19.09 -6.94 -62.41
CA LEU A 50 19.78 -7.51 -61.23
C LEU A 50 21.12 -8.19 -61.57
N TYR A 51 21.20 -8.89 -62.70
CA TYR A 51 22.41 -9.63 -63.13
C TYR A 51 23.29 -8.85 -64.12
N GLY A 52 22.85 -7.67 -64.56
CA GLY A 52 23.50 -6.88 -65.62
C GLY A 52 24.75 -6.09 -65.19
N GLY A 53 25.12 -6.09 -63.91
CA GLY A 53 26.38 -5.52 -63.40
C GLY A 53 26.55 -4.00 -63.52
N GLY A 54 25.56 -3.27 -64.04
CA GLY A 54 25.53 -1.80 -64.10
C GLY A 54 24.71 -1.20 -62.96
N ASN A 55 24.98 0.07 -62.60
CA ASN A 55 24.08 0.83 -61.72
C ASN A 55 22.67 0.83 -62.32
N VAL A 56 21.67 0.47 -61.50
CA VAL A 56 20.26 0.52 -61.91
C VAL A 56 19.91 1.97 -62.23
N ASP A 57 19.48 2.23 -63.46
CA ASP A 57 18.98 3.53 -63.87
C ASP A 57 17.62 3.78 -63.18
N GLU A 58 17.47 4.92 -62.50
CA GLU A 58 16.24 5.24 -61.76
C GLU A 58 15.02 5.25 -62.70
N ASP A 59 15.19 5.76 -63.93
CA ASP A 59 14.15 5.78 -64.97
C ASP A 59 13.68 4.37 -65.37
N GLU A 60 14.58 3.38 -65.40
CA GLU A 60 14.23 1.99 -65.73
C GLU A 60 13.54 1.29 -64.56
N ALA A 61 13.90 1.65 -63.32
CA ALA A 61 13.23 1.16 -62.11
C ALA A 61 11.80 1.72 -62.00
N GLU A 62 11.59 3.01 -62.26
CA GLU A 62 10.25 3.63 -62.31
C GLU A 62 9.37 3.01 -63.41
N GLN A 63 9.94 2.73 -64.58
CA GLN A 63 9.22 2.04 -65.67
C GLN A 63 8.76 0.64 -65.25
N LEU A 64 9.61 -0.13 -64.55
CA LEU A 64 9.22 -1.44 -64.02
C LEU A 64 8.16 -1.31 -62.93
N GLN A 65 8.25 -0.32 -62.04
CA GLN A 65 7.22 -0.07 -61.03
C GLN A 65 5.86 0.19 -61.68
N TYR A 66 5.81 1.06 -62.69
CA TYR A 66 4.61 1.33 -63.49
C TYR A 66 4.04 0.04 -64.10
N ILE A 67 4.89 -0.76 -64.74
CA ILE A 67 4.48 -2.02 -65.40
C ILE A 67 3.88 -3.00 -64.40
N TYR A 68 4.54 -3.24 -63.26
CA TYR A 68 4.05 -4.15 -62.23
C TYR A 68 2.74 -3.64 -61.59
N GLN A 69 2.58 -2.33 -61.39
CA GLN A 69 1.30 -1.76 -60.95
C GLN A 69 0.18 -1.99 -61.98
N ARG A 70 0.45 -1.78 -63.28
CA ARG A 70 -0.52 -2.04 -64.36
C ARG A 70 -0.93 -3.51 -64.43
N ILE A 71 0.03 -4.43 -64.37
CA ILE A 71 -0.22 -5.88 -64.33
C ILE A 71 -1.05 -6.23 -63.09
N GLY A 72 -0.65 -5.73 -61.92
CA GLY A 72 -1.33 -6.00 -60.66
C GLY A 72 -2.80 -5.56 -60.65
N PHE A 73 -3.12 -4.35 -61.14
CA PHE A 73 -4.51 -3.89 -61.24
C PHE A 73 -5.32 -4.66 -62.30
N GLN A 74 -4.69 -5.13 -63.38
CA GLN A 74 -5.36 -6.00 -64.33
C GLN A 74 -5.70 -7.36 -63.70
N CYS A 75 -4.76 -7.99 -62.98
CA CYS A 75 -5.03 -9.20 -62.20
C CYS A 75 -6.15 -8.98 -61.19
N PHE A 76 -6.15 -7.84 -60.51
CA PHE A 76 -7.17 -7.47 -59.52
C PHE A 76 -8.56 -7.35 -60.15
N LYS A 77 -8.67 -6.75 -61.34
CA LYS A 77 -9.91 -6.66 -62.11
C LYS A 77 -10.43 -8.02 -62.59
N GLU A 78 -9.53 -8.95 -62.88
CA GLU A 78 -9.85 -10.32 -63.28
C GLU A 78 -9.97 -11.29 -62.09
N THR A 79 -10.01 -10.79 -60.85
CA THR A 79 -10.13 -11.57 -59.61
C THR A 79 -9.00 -12.57 -59.33
N LEU A 80 -7.85 -12.40 -60.00
CA LEU A 80 -6.61 -13.14 -59.73
C LEU A 80 -5.86 -12.50 -58.56
N PHE A 81 -6.42 -12.61 -57.35
CA PHE A 81 -5.94 -11.86 -56.18
C PHE A 81 -4.50 -12.20 -55.79
N GLU A 82 -4.11 -13.47 -55.74
CA GLU A 82 -2.74 -13.87 -55.34
C GLU A 82 -1.66 -13.19 -56.21
N ASP A 83 -1.81 -13.26 -57.53
CA ASP A 83 -0.91 -12.64 -58.50
C ASP A 83 -1.00 -11.10 -58.45
N ALA A 84 -2.20 -10.56 -58.25
CA ALA A 84 -2.40 -9.12 -58.08
C ALA A 84 -1.57 -8.59 -56.90
N GLY A 85 -1.70 -9.18 -55.72
CA GLY A 85 -0.97 -8.76 -54.52
C GLY A 85 0.55 -8.86 -54.69
N LYS A 86 1.04 -9.90 -55.38
CA LYS A 86 2.46 -10.05 -55.69
C LYS A 86 2.97 -8.90 -56.57
N HIS A 87 2.31 -8.65 -57.71
CA HIS A 87 2.76 -7.64 -58.66
C HIS A 87 2.55 -6.21 -58.13
N LEU A 88 1.47 -5.93 -57.41
CA LEU A 88 1.29 -4.62 -56.76
C LEU A 88 2.39 -4.33 -55.72
N PHE A 89 2.84 -5.35 -54.99
CA PHE A 89 3.94 -5.19 -54.02
C PHE A 89 5.27 -4.91 -54.72
N GLU A 90 5.57 -5.65 -55.79
CA GLU A 90 6.75 -5.46 -56.63
C GLU A 90 6.77 -4.10 -57.33
N GLY A 91 5.58 -3.62 -57.72
CA GLY A 91 5.37 -2.29 -58.28
C GLY A 91 5.45 -1.14 -57.27
N GLY A 92 5.64 -1.43 -55.98
CA GLY A 92 5.75 -0.40 -54.94
C GLY A 92 4.46 0.40 -54.74
N LEU A 93 3.29 -0.22 -54.93
CA LEU A 93 2.00 0.45 -54.71
C LEU A 93 1.89 0.96 -53.25
N ASP A 94 1.35 2.17 -53.09
CA ASP A 94 0.95 2.70 -51.79
C ASP A 94 -0.19 1.84 -51.19
N PRO A 95 0.00 1.26 -49.98
CA PRO A 95 -1.02 0.43 -49.33
C PRO A 95 -2.39 1.09 -49.17
N ARG A 96 -2.45 2.43 -49.04
CA ARG A 96 -3.71 3.18 -48.91
C ARG A 96 -4.63 2.99 -50.11
N VAL A 97 -4.05 2.91 -51.31
CA VAL A 97 -4.82 2.72 -52.55
C VAL A 97 -5.50 1.35 -52.54
N LEU A 98 -4.78 0.30 -52.14
CA LEU A 98 -5.35 -1.04 -52.09
C LEU A 98 -6.40 -1.17 -50.96
N VAL A 99 -6.13 -0.60 -49.78
CA VAL A 99 -7.05 -0.57 -48.64
C VAL A 99 -8.35 0.17 -48.97
N SER A 100 -8.32 1.18 -49.84
CA SER A 100 -9.50 1.94 -50.24
C SER A 100 -10.63 1.09 -50.85
N TYR A 101 -10.30 -0.05 -51.49
CA TYR A 101 -11.27 -0.99 -52.03
C TYR A 101 -11.93 -1.89 -50.96
N PHE A 102 -11.47 -1.83 -49.70
CA PHE A 102 -11.99 -2.59 -48.56
C PHE A 102 -12.69 -1.66 -47.56
N PRO A 103 -13.93 -1.21 -47.83
CA PRO A 103 -14.63 -0.21 -47.01
C PRO A 103 -14.83 -0.68 -45.55
N ASN A 104 -14.94 -1.99 -45.32
CA ASN A 104 -15.10 -2.57 -43.98
C ASN A 104 -13.84 -2.49 -43.11
N LEU A 105 -12.67 -2.25 -43.72
CA LEU A 105 -11.38 -2.16 -43.04
C LEU A 105 -10.86 -0.72 -42.99
N ARG A 106 -11.45 0.17 -43.79
CA ARG A 106 -11.19 1.60 -43.82
C ARG A 106 -11.60 2.26 -42.48
N GLY A 107 -10.93 3.34 -42.13
CA GLY A 107 -11.32 4.19 -41.00
C GLY A 107 -11.17 5.67 -41.33
N ALA A 108 -11.26 6.53 -40.31
CA ALA A 108 -11.27 7.98 -40.46
C ALA A 108 -9.94 8.55 -40.99
N VAL A 109 -8.86 7.76 -40.95
CA VAL A 109 -7.53 8.13 -41.49
C VAL A 109 -7.55 8.44 -43.00
N ASP A 110 -8.54 7.95 -43.74
CA ASP A 110 -8.69 8.19 -45.18
C ASP A 110 -9.73 9.28 -45.52
N GLU A 111 -10.35 9.96 -44.55
CA GLU A 111 -11.30 11.05 -44.82
C GLU A 111 -10.61 12.41 -45.02
N ALA A 112 -9.39 12.57 -44.48
CA ALA A 112 -8.54 13.71 -44.81
C ALA A 112 -8.01 13.54 -46.24
N GLU A 113 -7.86 14.64 -46.98
CA GLU A 113 -7.43 14.74 -48.39
C GLU A 113 -6.02 14.17 -48.65
N ASN A 114 -5.82 12.88 -48.40
CA ASN A 114 -4.56 12.18 -48.54
C ASN A 114 -4.45 11.67 -49.98
N THR A 115 -3.93 12.53 -50.86
CA THR A 115 -3.62 12.14 -52.23
C THR A 115 -2.45 11.16 -52.24
N ALA A 116 -2.72 9.88 -52.52
CA ALA A 116 -1.66 8.90 -52.77
C ALA A 116 -0.96 9.22 -54.10
N ASN A 117 0.37 9.23 -54.09
CA ASN A 117 1.17 9.45 -55.30
C ASN A 117 1.03 8.22 -56.22
N MET A 118 0.48 8.42 -57.42
CA MET A 118 0.25 7.35 -58.39
C MET A 118 0.54 7.82 -59.80
N TYR A 119 1.05 6.92 -60.64
CA TYR A 119 1.27 7.19 -62.06
C TYR A 119 -0.07 7.44 -62.77
N ALA A 120 -0.17 8.51 -63.55
CA ALA A 120 -1.41 8.87 -64.25
C ALA A 120 -1.94 7.76 -65.18
N GLY A 121 -1.05 7.01 -65.82
CA GLY A 121 -1.43 5.85 -66.66
C GLY A 121 -1.99 4.69 -65.83
N VAL A 122 -1.49 4.46 -64.60
CA VAL A 122 -2.06 3.45 -63.70
C VAL A 122 -3.46 3.88 -63.25
N ALA A 123 -3.62 5.15 -62.88
CA ALA A 123 -4.90 5.70 -62.43
C ALA A 123 -6.02 5.54 -63.46
N LEU A 124 -5.73 5.73 -64.75
CA LEU A 124 -6.70 5.60 -65.85
C LEU A 124 -7.24 4.17 -66.02
N HIS A 125 -6.48 3.18 -65.58
CA HIS A 125 -6.80 1.76 -65.78
C HIS A 125 -7.10 1.01 -64.48
N MET A 126 -7.28 1.72 -63.37
CA MET A 126 -7.82 1.14 -62.16
C MET A 126 -9.27 0.65 -62.37
N PRO A 127 -9.74 -0.32 -61.55
CA PRO A 127 -11.15 -0.68 -61.52
C PRO A 127 -12.05 0.55 -61.36
N THR A 128 -13.19 0.53 -62.06
CA THR A 128 -14.20 1.60 -61.95
C THR A 128 -15.10 1.43 -60.73
N GLU A 129 -15.14 0.21 -60.21
CA GLU A 129 -15.91 -0.22 -59.05
C GLU A 129 -15.31 0.33 -57.76
N SER A 130 -16.15 0.60 -56.76
CA SER A 130 -15.75 1.27 -55.53
C SER A 130 -15.28 0.33 -54.43
N SER A 131 -15.57 -0.97 -54.55
CA SER A 131 -15.18 -1.99 -53.56
C SER A 131 -14.83 -3.33 -54.19
N VAL A 132 -14.05 -4.14 -53.49
CA VAL A 132 -13.72 -5.51 -53.93
C VAL A 132 -14.97 -6.36 -54.13
N GLU A 133 -15.99 -6.17 -53.30
CA GLU A 133 -17.26 -6.87 -53.45
C GLU A 133 -17.95 -6.55 -54.79
N GLU A 134 -17.87 -5.29 -55.23
CA GLU A 134 -18.40 -4.86 -56.52
C GLU A 134 -17.56 -5.39 -57.69
N ILE A 135 -16.23 -5.40 -57.57
CA ILE A 135 -15.32 -5.97 -58.57
C ILE A 135 -15.64 -7.45 -58.78
N ILE A 136 -15.74 -8.22 -57.69
CA ILE A 136 -16.10 -9.64 -57.74
C ILE A 136 -17.49 -9.83 -58.36
N ALA A 137 -18.46 -8.99 -57.98
CA ALA A 137 -19.81 -9.07 -58.53
C ALA A 137 -19.84 -8.74 -60.04
N ALA A 138 -19.05 -7.77 -60.49
CA ALA A 138 -18.95 -7.39 -61.90
C ALA A 138 -18.30 -8.49 -62.74
N ASP A 139 -17.22 -9.10 -62.25
CA ASP A 139 -16.56 -10.21 -62.94
C ASP A 139 -17.45 -11.45 -63.01
N LEU A 140 -18.15 -11.79 -61.92
CA LEU A 140 -19.13 -12.88 -61.90
C LEU A 140 -20.26 -12.66 -62.91
N VAL A 141 -20.76 -11.43 -63.03
CA VAL A 141 -21.78 -11.09 -64.04
C VAL A 141 -21.18 -11.21 -65.45
N ARG A 142 -19.96 -10.73 -65.68
CA ARG A 142 -19.29 -10.81 -66.99
C ARG A 142 -19.10 -12.25 -67.48
N ASN A 143 -18.71 -13.15 -66.58
CA ASN A 143 -18.31 -14.51 -66.95
C ASN A 143 -19.49 -15.51 -66.94
N TYR A 144 -20.53 -15.25 -66.14
CA TYR A 144 -21.59 -16.24 -65.88
C TYR A 144 -23.02 -15.75 -66.12
N SER A 145 -23.25 -14.45 -66.38
CA SER A 145 -24.58 -13.95 -66.77
C SER A 145 -24.86 -14.20 -68.26
N PRO A 146 -26.08 -14.57 -68.68
CA PRO A 146 -27.31 -14.79 -67.89
C PRO A 146 -27.55 -16.27 -67.50
N HIS A 147 -26.51 -17.11 -67.48
CA HIS A 147 -26.65 -18.56 -67.51
C HIS A 147 -26.96 -19.25 -66.15
N LEU A 148 -27.15 -18.47 -65.07
CA LEU A 148 -27.54 -18.99 -63.74
C LEU A 148 -28.89 -18.43 -63.28
N SER A 149 -29.78 -19.33 -62.83
CA SER A 149 -31.07 -18.99 -62.18
C SER A 149 -30.94 -18.95 -60.65
N PRO A 150 -31.72 -18.11 -59.93
CA PRO A 150 -32.66 -17.10 -60.42
C PRO A 150 -31.98 -15.80 -60.90
N ASN A 151 -30.81 -15.44 -60.36
CA ASN A 151 -29.95 -14.33 -60.81
C ASN A 151 -28.48 -14.67 -60.47
N THR A 152 -27.52 -14.30 -61.32
CA THR A 152 -26.06 -14.52 -61.09
C THR A 152 -25.53 -13.93 -59.77
N ARG A 153 -26.27 -13.01 -59.14
CA ARG A 153 -25.94 -12.42 -57.83
C ARG A 153 -26.45 -13.23 -56.62
N GLU A 154 -27.54 -13.97 -56.80
CA GLU A 154 -28.28 -14.63 -55.72
C GLU A 154 -28.23 -16.16 -55.82
N ALA A 155 -27.72 -16.70 -56.92
CA ALA A 155 -27.59 -18.15 -57.06
C ALA A 155 -26.60 -18.70 -56.00
N PRO A 156 -26.90 -19.87 -55.39
CA PRO A 156 -26.13 -20.40 -54.27
C PRO A 156 -24.67 -20.66 -54.65
N SER A 157 -24.39 -21.21 -55.84
CA SER A 157 -23.04 -21.48 -56.33
C SER A 157 -22.21 -20.21 -56.51
N THR A 158 -22.80 -19.13 -57.03
CA THR A 158 -22.13 -17.82 -57.15
C THR A 158 -21.95 -17.15 -55.79
N SER A 159 -22.83 -17.42 -54.82
CA SER A 159 -22.69 -16.90 -53.46
C SER A 159 -21.53 -17.57 -52.71
N GLU A 160 -21.32 -18.87 -52.89
CA GLU A 160 -20.16 -19.59 -52.35
C GLU A 160 -18.86 -19.13 -53.02
N LEU A 161 -18.86 -19.01 -54.36
CA LEU A 161 -17.70 -18.52 -55.10
C LEU A 161 -17.34 -17.09 -54.70
N ARG A 162 -18.34 -16.21 -54.51
CA ARG A 162 -18.12 -14.85 -54.00
C ARG A 162 -17.47 -14.87 -52.61
N LYS A 163 -17.90 -15.75 -51.70
CA LYS A 163 -17.27 -15.88 -50.38
C LYS A 163 -15.81 -16.33 -50.50
N ILE A 164 -15.52 -17.31 -51.36
CA ILE A 164 -14.14 -17.79 -51.58
C ILE A 164 -13.27 -16.67 -52.17
N LEU A 165 -13.77 -15.94 -53.16
CA LEU A 165 -13.04 -14.81 -53.74
C LEU A 165 -12.82 -13.68 -52.74
N LEU A 166 -13.77 -13.43 -51.84
CA LEU A 166 -13.58 -12.44 -50.76
C LEU A 166 -12.51 -12.87 -49.77
N ILE A 167 -12.48 -14.15 -49.37
CA ILE A 167 -11.40 -14.71 -48.53
C ILE A 167 -10.06 -14.57 -49.25
N ALA A 168 -9.99 -14.93 -50.54
CA ALA A 168 -8.77 -14.79 -51.33
C ALA A 168 -8.29 -13.34 -51.46
N ALA A 169 -9.22 -12.39 -51.55
CA ALA A 169 -8.90 -10.96 -51.57
C ALA A 169 -8.40 -10.45 -50.21
N GLU A 170 -8.99 -10.91 -49.10
CA GLU A 170 -8.53 -10.60 -47.73
C GLU A 170 -7.15 -11.22 -47.45
N ASP A 171 -6.92 -12.48 -47.85
CA ASP A 171 -5.62 -13.16 -47.73
C ASP A 171 -4.53 -12.46 -48.56
N MET A 172 -4.88 -12.01 -49.75
CA MET A 172 -4.01 -11.19 -50.61
C MET A 172 -3.63 -9.88 -49.93
N LEU A 173 -4.63 -9.16 -49.38
CA LEU A 173 -4.40 -7.91 -48.66
C LEU A 173 -3.51 -8.15 -47.43
N GLU A 174 -3.77 -9.19 -46.65
CA GLU A 174 -2.96 -9.57 -45.49
C GLU A 174 -1.51 -9.84 -45.91
N ALA A 175 -1.29 -10.66 -46.95
CA ALA A 175 0.04 -10.99 -47.44
C ALA A 175 0.78 -9.77 -47.99
N PHE A 176 0.08 -8.88 -48.69
CA PHE A 176 0.61 -7.61 -49.19
C PHE A 176 1.06 -6.71 -48.03
N LEU A 177 0.20 -6.49 -47.03
CA LEU A 177 0.50 -5.65 -45.87
C LEU A 177 1.63 -6.22 -45.00
N ARG A 178 1.68 -7.54 -44.79
CA ARG A 178 2.81 -8.21 -44.11
C ARG A 178 4.12 -7.93 -44.83
N LYS A 179 4.17 -8.06 -46.16
CA LYS A 179 5.36 -7.76 -46.96
C LYS A 179 5.74 -6.28 -46.90
N CYS A 180 4.77 -5.36 -46.91
CA CYS A 180 5.00 -3.92 -46.71
C CYS A 180 5.65 -3.64 -45.35
N ARG A 181 5.17 -4.29 -44.28
CA ARG A 181 5.76 -4.19 -42.94
C ARG A 181 7.18 -4.77 -42.89
N THR A 182 7.43 -5.94 -43.48
CA THR A 182 8.79 -6.51 -43.55
C THR A 182 9.75 -5.60 -44.30
N ARG A 183 9.32 -5.02 -45.43
CA ARG A 183 10.10 -4.04 -46.20
C ARG A 183 10.43 -2.81 -45.34
N ARG A 184 9.47 -2.27 -44.59
CA ARG A 184 9.68 -1.16 -43.65
C ARG A 184 10.76 -1.48 -42.62
N VAL A 185 10.72 -2.67 -42.00
CA VAL A 185 11.70 -3.07 -40.97
C VAL A 185 13.11 -3.14 -41.56
N LEU A 186 13.26 -3.68 -42.78
CA LEU A 186 14.54 -3.75 -43.48
C LEU A 186 15.07 -2.36 -43.86
N GLU A 187 14.21 -1.46 -44.35
CA GLU A 187 14.57 -0.09 -44.71
C GLU A 187 14.98 0.75 -43.49
N SER A 188 14.29 0.56 -42.35
CA SER A 188 14.63 1.21 -41.08
C SER A 188 16.00 0.77 -40.56
N GLN A 189 16.33 -0.52 -40.67
CA GLN A 189 17.64 -1.06 -40.27
C GLN A 189 18.78 -0.60 -41.20
N ALA A 190 18.49 -0.26 -42.46
CA ALA A 190 19.47 0.19 -43.44
C ALA A 190 19.86 1.68 -43.29
N GLY A 191 19.40 2.39 -42.26
CA GLY A 191 19.86 3.74 -41.92
C GLY A 191 19.29 4.87 -42.79
N GLY A 192 18.14 4.66 -43.46
CA GLY A 192 17.45 5.70 -44.23
C GLY A 192 16.87 6.81 -43.34
N GLY A 193 17.45 8.01 -43.41
CA GLY A 193 17.08 9.18 -42.61
C GLY A 193 15.68 9.75 -42.90
N THR A 194 15.10 10.38 -41.86
CA THR A 194 13.88 11.23 -41.84
C THR A 194 12.71 10.73 -42.69
N THR A 195 11.80 9.99 -42.05
CA THR A 195 10.50 9.61 -42.63
C THR A 195 9.70 10.85 -43.00
N SER A 196 9.32 11.00 -44.27
CA SER A 196 8.34 12.00 -44.69
C SER A 196 6.97 11.71 -44.07
N SER A 197 6.15 12.74 -43.84
CA SER A 197 4.80 12.61 -43.26
C SER A 197 3.91 11.59 -44.00
N ASN A 198 4.06 11.48 -45.34
CA ASN A 198 3.29 10.52 -46.13
C ASN A 198 3.61 9.06 -45.75
N ARG A 199 4.86 8.77 -45.32
CA ARG A 199 5.27 7.41 -44.92
C ARG A 199 4.76 7.03 -43.53
N THR A 200 4.62 7.99 -42.61
CA THR A 200 4.03 7.71 -41.29
C THR A 200 2.56 7.36 -41.40
N ASP A 201 1.84 8.03 -42.30
CA ASP A 201 0.44 7.72 -42.57
C ASP A 201 0.29 6.34 -43.22
N GLU A 202 1.15 6.00 -44.19
CA GLU A 202 1.24 4.65 -44.77
C GLU A 202 1.46 3.59 -43.68
N TYR A 203 2.39 3.81 -42.75
CA TYR A 203 2.66 2.87 -41.67
C TYR A 203 1.49 2.72 -40.70
N SER A 204 0.78 3.81 -40.42
CA SER A 204 -0.39 3.79 -39.55
C SER A 204 -1.54 2.97 -40.16
N VAL A 205 -1.77 3.11 -41.47
CA VAL A 205 -2.81 2.36 -42.18
C VAL A 205 -2.44 0.88 -42.24
N VAL A 206 -1.18 0.55 -42.55
CA VAL A 206 -0.71 -0.84 -42.59
C VAL A 206 -0.90 -1.54 -41.24
N ASP A 207 -0.41 -0.95 -40.15
CA ASP A 207 -0.48 -1.56 -38.82
C ASP A 207 -1.93 -1.63 -38.31
N THR A 208 -2.74 -0.59 -38.54
CA THR A 208 -4.15 -0.53 -38.12
C THR A 208 -5.01 -1.56 -38.86
N VAL A 209 -4.85 -1.69 -40.19
CA VAL A 209 -5.62 -2.67 -40.99
C VAL A 209 -5.19 -4.10 -40.68
N LEU A 210 -3.89 -4.36 -40.47
CA LEU A 210 -3.41 -5.68 -40.06
C LEU A 210 -4.04 -6.12 -38.74
N VAL A 211 -4.18 -5.24 -37.76
CA VAL A 211 -4.89 -5.56 -36.50
C VAL A 211 -6.35 -5.89 -36.75
N LYS A 212 -7.05 -5.12 -37.59
CA LYS A 212 -8.46 -5.41 -37.95
C LYS A 212 -8.59 -6.79 -38.61
N LEU A 213 -7.65 -7.16 -39.48
CA LEU A 213 -7.62 -8.47 -40.15
C LEU A 213 -7.31 -9.61 -39.17
N PHE A 214 -6.30 -9.47 -38.31
CA PHE A 214 -5.96 -10.48 -37.30
C PHE A 214 -7.06 -10.67 -36.26
N ALA A 215 -7.75 -9.59 -35.90
CA ALA A 215 -8.90 -9.66 -35.02
C ALA A 215 -10.06 -10.44 -35.64
N ARG A 216 -10.35 -10.25 -36.94
CA ARG A 216 -11.45 -10.95 -37.63
C ARG A 216 -11.12 -12.40 -37.99
N SER A 217 -9.86 -12.70 -38.22
CA SER A 217 -9.37 -14.05 -38.54
C SER A 217 -8.98 -14.86 -37.30
N GLU A 218 -9.17 -14.31 -36.09
CA GLU A 218 -8.84 -14.95 -34.79
C GLU A 218 -7.37 -15.39 -34.68
N LYS A 219 -6.45 -14.76 -35.44
CA LYS A 219 -5.00 -15.04 -35.40
C LYS A 219 -4.33 -14.37 -34.20
N THR A 220 -4.64 -14.83 -32.98
CA THR A 220 -4.17 -14.22 -31.71
C THR A 220 -2.65 -14.14 -31.62
N LYS A 221 -1.92 -15.17 -32.04
CA LYS A 221 -0.44 -15.19 -32.01
C LYS A 221 0.19 -14.10 -32.86
N ASP A 222 -0.33 -13.89 -34.07
CA ASP A 222 0.17 -12.88 -34.99
C ASP A 222 -0.19 -11.48 -34.50
N LEU A 223 -1.35 -11.33 -33.83
CA LEU A 223 -1.75 -10.09 -33.17
C LEU A 223 -0.78 -9.70 -32.04
N TYR A 224 -0.48 -10.62 -31.11
CA TYR A 224 0.47 -10.31 -30.02
C TYR A 224 1.89 -10.06 -30.54
N ALA A 225 2.34 -10.81 -31.55
CA ALA A 225 3.62 -10.54 -32.21
C ALA A 225 3.66 -9.12 -32.80
N LEU A 226 2.55 -8.67 -33.38
CA LEU A 226 2.42 -7.32 -33.91
C LEU A 226 2.46 -6.24 -32.82
N LEU A 227 1.85 -6.50 -31.66
CA LEU A 227 1.76 -5.59 -30.51
C LEU A 227 3.07 -5.43 -29.74
N HIS A 228 3.90 -6.48 -29.68
CA HIS A 228 5.20 -6.43 -29.02
C HIS A 228 6.28 -5.72 -29.86
N GLU A 229 6.08 -5.63 -31.17
CA GLU A 229 6.93 -4.87 -32.09
C GLU A 229 6.53 -3.37 -32.13
N PRO A 230 7.44 -2.44 -32.51
CA PRO A 230 7.08 -1.04 -32.69
C PRO A 230 6.05 -0.86 -33.81
N HIS A 231 4.88 -0.32 -33.45
CA HIS A 231 3.73 -0.16 -34.33
C HIS A 231 3.17 1.27 -34.28
N HIS A 232 2.40 1.64 -35.30
CA HIS A 232 1.73 2.95 -35.43
C HIS A 232 0.20 2.79 -35.43
N ILE A 233 -0.36 2.07 -34.46
CA ILE A 233 -1.79 1.73 -34.44
C ILE A 233 -2.67 2.91 -34.03
N VAL A 234 -3.75 3.13 -34.77
CA VAL A 234 -4.78 4.14 -34.46
C VAL A 234 -5.88 3.52 -33.59
N LEU A 235 -5.81 3.77 -32.27
CA LEU A 235 -6.71 3.17 -31.26
C LEU A 235 -8.21 3.31 -31.52
N PRO A 236 -8.76 4.49 -31.87
CA PRO A 236 -10.22 4.67 -31.96
C PRO A 236 -10.88 3.74 -32.98
N GLU A 237 -10.15 3.37 -34.02
CA GLU A 237 -10.65 2.48 -35.07
C GLU A 237 -10.63 1.01 -34.64
N VAL A 238 -9.58 0.63 -33.92
CA VAL A 238 -9.33 -0.75 -33.49
C VAL A 238 -10.19 -1.12 -32.28
N GLU A 239 -10.49 -0.16 -31.39
CA GLU A 239 -11.27 -0.35 -30.16
C GLU A 239 -12.60 -1.05 -30.45
N SER A 240 -13.35 -0.56 -31.44
CA SER A 240 -14.67 -1.11 -31.79
C SER A 240 -14.63 -2.53 -32.36
N ILE A 241 -13.52 -2.92 -32.99
CA ILE A 241 -13.37 -4.20 -33.67
C ILE A 241 -12.86 -5.27 -32.69
N LEU A 242 -11.91 -4.92 -31.82
CA LEU A 242 -11.45 -5.82 -30.76
C LEU A 242 -12.56 -6.15 -29.76
N ILE A 243 -13.42 -5.17 -29.42
CA ILE A 243 -14.59 -5.41 -28.55
C ILE A 243 -15.59 -6.37 -29.22
N LYS A 244 -15.88 -6.19 -30.52
CA LYS A 244 -16.81 -7.08 -31.26
C LYS A 244 -16.32 -8.52 -31.32
N ASN A 245 -15.00 -8.70 -31.42
CA ASN A 245 -14.38 -10.01 -31.56
C ASN A 245 -13.96 -10.63 -30.21
N GLY A 246 -14.23 -9.96 -29.09
CA GLY A 246 -13.95 -10.49 -27.74
C GLY A 246 -12.47 -10.54 -27.34
N GLN A 247 -11.58 -9.85 -28.06
CA GLN A 247 -10.14 -9.83 -27.79
C GLN A 247 -9.78 -8.67 -26.86
N TYR A 248 -10.06 -8.82 -25.57
CA TYR A 248 -9.93 -7.73 -24.58
C TYR A 248 -8.50 -7.57 -24.07
N ASN A 249 -7.71 -8.65 -23.98
CA ASN A 249 -6.33 -8.60 -23.51
C ASN A 249 -5.42 -7.80 -24.47
N ALA A 250 -5.53 -8.05 -25.79
CA ALA A 250 -4.83 -7.28 -26.81
C ALA A 250 -5.12 -5.77 -26.73
N LEU A 251 -6.37 -5.43 -26.42
CA LEU A 251 -6.79 -4.05 -26.22
C LEU A 251 -6.22 -3.47 -24.90
N CYS A 252 -6.08 -4.28 -23.85
CA CYS A 252 -5.44 -3.87 -22.60
C CYS A 252 -3.95 -3.52 -22.82
N GLU A 253 -3.22 -4.37 -23.56
CA GLU A 253 -1.80 -4.11 -23.90
C GLU A 253 -1.64 -2.81 -24.71
N LEU A 254 -2.53 -2.57 -25.66
CA LEU A 254 -2.55 -1.34 -26.45
C LEU A 254 -2.77 -0.09 -25.58
N PHE A 255 -3.74 -0.11 -24.66
CA PHE A 255 -3.95 1.02 -23.76
C PHE A 255 -2.81 1.21 -22.76
N GLN A 256 -2.15 0.13 -22.34
CA GLN A 256 -0.96 0.18 -21.49
C GLN A 256 0.21 0.87 -22.18
N GLN A 257 0.47 0.57 -23.46
CA GLN A 257 1.56 1.18 -24.22
C GLN A 257 1.34 2.68 -24.50
N ILE A 258 0.08 3.10 -24.65
CA ILE A 258 -0.27 4.50 -24.96
C ILE A 258 -0.43 5.34 -23.68
N GLY A 259 -0.56 4.71 -22.51
CA GLY A 259 -0.67 5.38 -21.23
C GLY A 259 -2.07 5.92 -20.92
N ASN A 260 -3.12 5.39 -21.57
CA ASN A 260 -4.50 5.74 -21.25
C ASN A 260 -5.05 4.82 -20.14
N HIS A 261 -4.73 5.18 -18.89
CA HIS A 261 -5.03 4.34 -17.72
C HIS A 261 -6.51 4.27 -17.36
N ASP A 262 -7.29 5.33 -17.61
CA ASP A 262 -8.71 5.38 -17.23
C ASP A 262 -9.53 4.33 -17.97
N LYS A 263 -9.40 4.29 -19.30
CA LYS A 263 -10.07 3.31 -20.16
C LYS A 263 -9.60 1.88 -19.87
N LEU A 264 -8.30 1.69 -19.64
CA LEU A 264 -7.74 0.38 -19.31
C LEU A 264 -8.39 -0.21 -18.04
N LEU A 265 -8.48 0.60 -16.99
CA LEU A 265 -9.06 0.16 -15.72
C LEU A 265 -10.57 -0.06 -15.83
N ASP A 266 -11.29 0.73 -16.64
CA ASP A 266 -12.71 0.48 -16.94
C ASP A 266 -12.94 -0.87 -17.65
N ILE A 267 -11.97 -1.31 -18.46
CA ILE A 267 -12.05 -2.56 -19.21
C ILE A 267 -11.76 -3.74 -18.30
N TRP A 268 -10.72 -3.65 -17.47
CA TRP A 268 -10.49 -4.63 -16.41
C TRP A 268 -11.66 -4.70 -15.43
N ALA A 269 -12.31 -3.57 -15.11
CA ALA A 269 -13.49 -3.54 -14.27
C ALA A 269 -14.64 -4.36 -14.85
N LYS A 270 -14.91 -4.23 -16.16
CA LYS A 270 -15.93 -5.03 -16.86
C LYS A 270 -15.58 -6.51 -16.93
N ILE A 271 -14.29 -6.84 -17.05
CA ILE A 271 -13.82 -8.22 -17.01
C ILE A 271 -14.02 -8.82 -15.61
N ILE A 272 -13.67 -8.07 -14.56
CA ILE A 272 -13.82 -8.49 -13.16
C ILE A 272 -15.29 -8.60 -12.74
N ASP A 273 -16.15 -7.71 -13.23
CA ASP A 273 -17.61 -7.77 -13.02
C ASP A 273 -18.28 -8.92 -13.79
N GLY A 274 -17.53 -9.62 -14.65
CA GLY A 274 -17.99 -10.78 -15.42
C GLY A 274 -18.83 -10.40 -16.65
N GLU A 275 -18.85 -9.11 -17.05
CA GLU A 275 -19.50 -8.67 -18.28
C GLU A 275 -18.71 -9.16 -19.51
N TRP A 276 -17.38 -9.19 -19.40
CA TRP A 276 -16.46 -9.64 -20.44
C TRP A 276 -15.60 -10.80 -19.93
N SER A 277 -15.43 -11.85 -20.74
CA SER A 277 -14.57 -12.99 -20.43
C SER A 277 -13.54 -13.16 -21.54
N ASP A 278 -12.26 -13.16 -21.18
CA ASP A 278 -11.15 -13.44 -22.09
C ASP A 278 -10.38 -14.66 -21.54
N GLU A 279 -10.18 -15.69 -22.36
CA GLU A 279 -9.48 -16.92 -21.96
C GLU A 279 -7.99 -16.67 -21.72
N ASP A 280 -7.43 -15.61 -22.29
CA ASP A 280 -6.01 -15.24 -22.15
C ASP A 280 -5.71 -14.56 -20.79
N LEU A 281 -6.74 -14.16 -20.01
CA LEU A 281 -6.59 -13.46 -18.73
C LEU A 281 -6.92 -14.37 -17.53
N SER A 282 -5.92 -15.08 -17.02
CA SER A 282 -6.09 -16.00 -15.87
C SER A 282 -6.27 -15.30 -14.51
N ASP A 283 -5.76 -14.07 -14.31
CA ASP A 283 -5.96 -13.28 -13.08
C ASP A 283 -6.09 -11.77 -13.38
N PRO A 284 -7.30 -11.27 -13.68
CA PRO A 284 -7.53 -9.87 -14.01
C PRO A 284 -7.39 -8.94 -12.78
N VAL A 285 -7.62 -9.45 -11.55
CA VAL A 285 -7.54 -8.63 -10.34
C VAL A 285 -6.09 -8.41 -9.93
N GLY A 286 -5.27 -9.47 -9.95
CA GLY A 286 -3.85 -9.38 -9.65
C GLY A 286 -3.08 -8.50 -10.64
N THR A 287 -3.39 -8.61 -11.94
CA THR A 287 -2.80 -7.76 -12.99
C THR A 287 -3.17 -6.29 -12.80
N MET A 288 -4.44 -5.99 -12.51
CA MET A 288 -4.89 -4.63 -12.18
C MET A 288 -4.19 -4.04 -10.95
N VAL A 289 -4.05 -4.82 -9.87
CA VAL A 289 -3.40 -4.38 -8.62
C VAL A 289 -1.92 -4.13 -8.82
N THR A 290 -1.21 -5.04 -9.50
CA THR A 290 0.22 -4.88 -9.79
C THR A 290 0.48 -3.69 -10.70
N TYR A 291 -0.38 -3.46 -11.70
CA TYR A 291 -0.30 -2.28 -12.55
C TYR A 291 -0.46 -0.97 -11.77
N LEU A 292 -1.49 -0.87 -10.92
CA LEU A 292 -1.72 0.31 -10.08
C LEU A 292 -0.58 0.54 -9.07
N MET A 293 0.04 -0.53 -8.55
CA MET A 293 1.23 -0.40 -7.70
C MET A 293 2.42 0.15 -8.48
N ASN A 294 2.69 -0.38 -9.68
CA ASN A 294 3.78 0.09 -10.54
C ASN A 294 3.58 1.55 -10.95
N LEU A 295 2.35 1.97 -11.27
CA LEU A 295 2.05 3.38 -11.59
C LEU A 295 2.31 4.34 -10.42
N ASN A 296 2.10 3.87 -9.19
CA ASN A 296 2.36 4.67 -7.99
C ASN A 296 3.84 4.66 -7.58
N GLU A 297 4.62 3.70 -8.07
CA GLU A 297 6.07 3.62 -7.87
C GLU A 297 6.86 4.38 -8.96
N SER A 298 6.34 4.45 -10.20
CA SER A 298 6.94 5.24 -11.27
C SER A 298 6.92 6.72 -10.92
N SER A 299 8.10 7.31 -10.71
CA SER A 299 8.31 8.67 -10.20
C SER A 299 7.95 9.80 -11.19
N ASP A 300 7.24 9.49 -12.27
CA ASP A 300 7.04 10.42 -13.37
C ASP A 300 5.87 11.38 -13.09
N ASN A 301 6.24 12.59 -12.66
CA ASN A 301 5.60 13.90 -12.80
C ASN A 301 4.11 14.12 -12.48
N LYS A 302 3.29 13.11 -12.13
CA LYS A 302 1.87 13.31 -11.72
C LYS A 302 1.39 12.31 -10.65
N PRO A 303 2.02 12.23 -9.47
CA PRO A 303 1.58 11.31 -8.40
C PRO A 303 0.16 11.61 -7.91
N SER A 304 -0.31 12.87 -7.96
CA SER A 304 -1.65 13.23 -7.47
C SER A 304 -2.78 12.63 -8.32
N THR A 305 -2.64 12.55 -9.64
CA THR A 305 -3.68 11.97 -10.50
C THR A 305 -3.70 10.44 -10.37
N TYR A 306 -2.52 9.81 -10.27
CA TYR A 306 -2.43 8.37 -10.09
C TYR A 306 -2.92 7.92 -8.71
N THR A 307 -2.57 8.63 -7.64
CA THR A 307 -3.11 8.34 -6.30
C THR A 307 -4.63 8.48 -6.23
N GLN A 308 -5.23 9.48 -6.88
CA GLN A 308 -6.69 9.61 -7.00
C GLN A 308 -7.31 8.45 -7.79
N LEU A 309 -6.66 8.01 -8.87
CA LEU A 309 -7.07 6.85 -9.65
C LEU A 309 -6.99 5.56 -8.82
N THR A 310 -5.87 5.33 -8.14
CA THR A 310 -5.66 4.23 -7.20
C THR A 310 -6.71 4.25 -6.10
N GLN A 311 -7.06 5.42 -5.54
CA GLN A 311 -8.13 5.55 -4.53
C GLN A 311 -9.51 5.19 -5.11
N LYS A 312 -9.86 5.70 -6.29
CA LYS A 312 -11.14 5.40 -6.96
C LYS A 312 -11.30 3.89 -7.15
N TRP A 313 -10.25 3.23 -7.66
CA TRP A 313 -10.28 1.80 -7.93
C TRP A 313 -10.11 0.93 -6.69
N ALA A 314 -9.39 1.40 -5.67
CA ALA A 314 -9.37 0.76 -4.35
C ALA A 314 -10.77 0.72 -3.75
N LEU A 315 -11.47 1.87 -3.73
CA LEU A 315 -12.84 1.97 -3.25
C LEU A 315 -13.78 1.05 -4.06
N TRP A 316 -13.60 0.99 -5.38
CA TRP A 316 -14.36 0.09 -6.24
C TRP A 316 -14.08 -1.40 -5.92
N LEU A 317 -12.84 -1.80 -5.69
CA LEU A 317 -12.47 -3.17 -5.29
C LEU A 317 -13.00 -3.54 -3.89
N MET A 318 -13.20 -2.55 -3.02
CA MET A 318 -13.72 -2.73 -1.65
C MET A 318 -15.22 -3.04 -1.59
N HIS A 319 -15.95 -2.92 -2.71
CA HIS A 319 -17.35 -3.29 -2.79
C HIS A 319 -17.56 -4.79 -2.49
N GLU A 320 -18.62 -5.11 -1.75
CA GLU A 320 -18.88 -6.42 -1.13
C GLU A 320 -18.87 -7.61 -2.08
N LYS A 321 -19.18 -7.39 -3.37
CA LYS A 321 -19.27 -8.44 -4.41
C LYS A 321 -17.92 -8.86 -5.01
N ARG A 322 -16.80 -8.23 -4.63
CA ARG A 322 -15.50 -8.40 -5.29
C ARG A 322 -14.45 -8.95 -4.33
N VAL A 323 -13.31 -8.26 -4.18
CA VAL A 323 -12.18 -8.71 -3.34
C VAL A 323 -11.77 -7.58 -2.40
N PRO A 324 -12.48 -7.42 -1.27
CA PRO A 324 -12.30 -6.27 -0.40
C PRO A 324 -10.89 -6.19 0.23
N GLU A 325 -10.29 -7.34 0.54
CA GLU A 325 -8.95 -7.39 1.13
C GLU A 325 -7.85 -6.85 0.21
N GLN A 326 -7.94 -7.12 -1.10
CA GLN A 326 -6.96 -6.63 -2.07
C GLN A 326 -7.12 -5.13 -2.33
N GLY A 327 -8.37 -4.63 -2.36
CA GLY A 327 -8.66 -3.20 -2.42
C GLY A 327 -8.08 -2.43 -1.23
N LEU A 328 -8.25 -2.95 -0.01
CA LEU A 328 -7.66 -2.34 1.19
C LEU A 328 -6.12 -2.38 1.16
N LYS A 329 -5.52 -3.53 0.80
CA LYS A 329 -4.05 -3.66 0.69
C LYS A 329 -3.48 -2.65 -0.30
N LEU A 330 -4.14 -2.44 -1.44
CA LEU A 330 -3.73 -1.46 -2.43
C LEU A 330 -3.84 -0.02 -1.91
N LEU A 331 -4.92 0.31 -1.18
CA LEU A 331 -5.08 1.61 -0.53
C LEU A 331 -3.97 1.86 0.52
N ILE A 332 -3.68 0.87 1.37
CA ILE A 332 -2.62 0.90 2.38
C ILE A 332 -1.23 1.09 1.74
N SER A 333 -0.90 0.30 0.72
CA SER A 333 0.40 0.37 0.04
C SER A 333 0.60 1.72 -0.65
N SER A 334 -0.46 2.27 -1.24
CA SER A 334 -0.38 3.57 -1.90
C SER A 334 -0.04 4.72 -0.94
N ARG A 335 -0.59 4.69 0.28
CA ARG A 335 -0.34 5.70 1.32
C ARG A 335 0.99 5.50 2.03
N SER A 336 1.43 4.25 2.22
CA SER A 336 2.75 3.93 2.79
C SER A 336 3.90 4.51 1.95
N ASN A 337 3.79 4.46 0.63
CA ASN A 337 4.79 5.05 -0.28
C ASN A 337 4.85 6.58 -0.19
N SER A 338 3.70 7.26 -0.03
CA SER A 338 3.67 8.70 0.21
C SER A 338 4.38 9.10 1.51
N SER A 339 4.32 8.26 2.55
CA SER A 339 5.02 8.48 3.83
C SER A 339 6.55 8.25 3.72
N ARG A 340 6.98 7.26 2.93
CA ARG A 340 8.42 6.98 2.69
C ARG A 340 9.17 8.12 2.01
N MET A 341 8.49 8.93 1.20
CA MET A 341 9.09 10.14 0.60
C MET A 341 9.36 11.25 1.64
N SER A 342 8.64 11.25 2.77
CA SER A 342 8.87 12.17 3.90
C SER A 342 9.89 11.63 4.93
N GLY A 343 10.03 10.30 5.03
CA GLY A 343 10.87 9.62 6.03
C GLY A 343 12.35 9.41 5.70
N LYS A 344 12.84 9.77 4.50
CA LYS A 344 14.28 9.66 4.15
C LYS A 344 15.14 10.77 4.76
N ARG A 345 15.08 10.94 6.09
CA ARG A 345 16.13 11.62 6.88
C ARG A 345 16.04 11.31 8.37
N SER A 346 16.11 10.03 8.78
CA SER A 346 16.46 9.72 10.17
C SER A 346 16.94 8.28 10.38
N THR A 347 18.18 8.00 9.98
CA THR A 347 18.96 6.90 10.57
C THR A 347 20.39 7.33 10.93
N ARG A 348 20.66 8.63 11.05
CA ARG A 348 21.92 9.14 11.62
C ARG A 348 21.67 10.49 12.30
N HIS A 349 22.01 10.55 13.58
CA HIS A 349 21.87 11.67 14.53
C HIS A 349 20.58 11.71 15.38
N GLN A 350 20.58 10.89 16.45
CA GLN A 350 19.90 11.20 17.70
C GLN A 350 20.56 12.44 18.32
N HIS A 351 19.88 13.58 18.19
CA HIS A 351 20.01 14.85 18.94
C HIS A 351 19.79 15.99 17.95
N ASN A 352 18.53 16.17 17.53
CA ASN A 352 17.95 17.49 17.35
C ASN A 352 16.43 17.32 17.17
N LYS A 353 15.70 18.06 18.00
CA LYS A 353 14.24 18.10 18.09
C LYS A 353 13.70 18.64 16.76
N SER A 354 13.29 17.74 15.87
CA SER A 354 12.61 18.11 14.63
C SER A 354 11.22 18.68 14.99
N THR A 355 11.03 19.97 14.74
CA THR A 355 9.72 20.61 14.76
C THR A 355 8.80 19.90 13.75
N PRO A 356 7.64 19.36 14.17
CA PRO A 356 6.68 18.76 13.25
C PRO A 356 6.01 19.89 12.44
N ASN A 357 5.94 19.74 11.11
CA ASN A 357 5.16 20.63 10.25
C ASN A 357 3.66 20.30 10.46
N SER A 358 3.03 20.89 11.50
CA SER A 358 1.63 20.60 11.86
C SER A 358 0.65 20.77 10.70
N ASP A 359 0.96 21.65 9.75
CA ASP A 359 0.06 22.01 8.65
C ASP A 359 -0.01 20.94 7.55
N LEU A 360 1.04 20.14 7.38
CA LEU A 360 1.04 19.04 6.39
C LEU A 360 0.31 17.81 6.96
N ASP A 361 0.58 17.49 8.23
CA ASP A 361 -0.05 16.38 8.93
C ASP A 361 -1.57 16.62 9.07
N ALA A 362 -2.00 17.86 9.35
CA ALA A 362 -3.43 18.21 9.44
C ALA A 362 -4.19 18.06 8.11
N ARG A 363 -3.53 18.35 6.96
CA ARG A 363 -4.15 18.15 5.63
C ARG A 363 -4.32 16.67 5.30
N LEU A 364 -3.32 15.86 5.60
CA LEU A 364 -3.37 14.40 5.40
C LEU A 364 -4.40 13.74 6.31
N ASP A 365 -4.52 14.20 7.56
CA ASP A 365 -5.55 13.75 8.50
C ASP A 365 -6.96 14.05 7.99
N SER A 366 -7.17 15.22 7.40
CA SER A 366 -8.44 15.58 6.78
C SER A 366 -8.75 14.69 5.56
N GLU A 367 -7.77 14.43 4.70
CA GLU A 367 -7.94 13.49 3.57
C GLU A 367 -8.28 12.08 4.05
N ASP A 368 -7.58 11.56 5.06
CA ASP A 368 -7.84 10.23 5.61
C ASP A 368 -9.23 10.14 6.25
N GLN A 369 -9.74 11.21 6.88
CA GLN A 369 -11.12 11.28 7.36
C GLN A 369 -12.14 11.23 6.20
N THR A 370 -11.90 11.94 5.09
CA THR A 370 -12.80 11.86 3.93
C THR A 370 -12.78 10.49 3.26
N LEU A 371 -11.63 9.83 3.22
CA LEU A 371 -11.50 8.47 2.70
C LEU A 371 -12.16 7.45 3.63
N LEU A 372 -11.99 7.58 4.94
CA LEU A 372 -12.70 6.77 5.94
C LEU A 372 -14.21 6.84 5.75
N PHE A 373 -14.75 8.04 5.52
CA PHE A 373 -16.17 8.22 5.27
C PHE A 373 -16.61 7.45 4.00
N ARG A 374 -15.88 7.57 2.90
CA ARG A 374 -16.18 6.82 1.65
C ARG A 374 -16.05 5.31 1.82
N VAL A 375 -15.02 4.85 2.54
CA VAL A 375 -14.83 3.42 2.83
C VAL A 375 -16.00 2.89 3.67
N ARG A 376 -16.47 3.65 4.66
CA ARG A 376 -17.62 3.28 5.49
C ARG A 376 -18.90 3.11 4.68
N GLU A 377 -19.16 4.00 3.71
CA GLU A 377 -20.35 3.88 2.84
C GLU A 377 -20.33 2.60 2.01
N ILE A 378 -19.15 2.13 1.62
CA ILE A 378 -18.99 0.94 0.77
C ILE A 378 -18.95 -0.34 1.60
N ASN A 379 -18.13 -0.37 2.65
CA ASN A 379 -17.96 -1.54 3.48
C ASN A 379 -17.55 -1.19 4.94
N PRO A 380 -18.44 -1.41 5.93
CA PRO A 380 -18.16 -1.06 7.31
C PRO A 380 -17.08 -1.93 7.98
N THR A 381 -16.89 -3.18 7.55
CA THR A 381 -15.87 -4.06 8.16
C THR A 381 -14.46 -3.67 7.72
N MET A 382 -14.31 -3.27 6.45
CA MET A 382 -13.06 -2.77 5.91
C MET A 382 -12.70 -1.40 6.47
N ALA A 383 -13.69 -0.58 6.82
CA ALA A 383 -13.47 0.67 7.54
C ALA A 383 -12.73 0.45 8.87
N LEU A 384 -13.07 -0.61 9.62
CA LEU A 384 -12.38 -0.94 10.88
C LEU A 384 -10.92 -1.35 10.67
N GLN A 385 -10.64 -2.13 9.62
CA GLN A 385 -9.27 -2.51 9.27
C GLN A 385 -8.45 -1.31 8.78
N TYR A 386 -9.08 -0.37 8.07
CA TYR A 386 -8.43 0.87 7.67
C TYR A 386 -8.17 1.81 8.86
N LEU A 387 -9.10 1.92 9.82
CA LEU A 387 -8.88 2.63 11.09
C LEU A 387 -7.69 2.03 11.86
N GLU A 388 -7.59 0.70 11.92
CA GLU A 388 -6.47 0.00 12.54
C GLU A 388 -5.14 0.35 11.85
N TYR A 389 -5.10 0.42 10.52
CA TYR A 389 -3.94 0.88 9.77
C TYR A 389 -3.54 2.32 10.12
N LEU A 390 -4.52 3.24 10.16
CA LEU A 390 -4.29 4.65 10.47
C LEU A 390 -3.71 4.85 11.87
N ILE A 391 -4.14 4.03 12.83
CA ILE A 391 -3.69 4.09 14.22
C ILE A 391 -2.31 3.43 14.39
N LEU A 392 -2.12 2.21 13.88
CA LEU A 392 -0.91 1.42 14.15
C LEU A 392 0.28 1.76 13.25
N GLN A 393 0.05 1.91 11.93
CA GLN A 393 1.14 2.05 10.97
C GLN A 393 1.44 3.51 10.64
N ARG A 394 0.40 4.35 10.54
CA ARG A 394 0.58 5.79 10.25
C ARG A 394 0.79 6.61 11.53
N GLY A 395 0.27 6.16 12.67
CA GLY A 395 0.39 6.85 13.95
C GLY A 395 -0.42 8.15 14.01
N SER A 396 -1.64 8.14 13.47
CA SER A 396 -2.56 9.28 13.56
C SER A 396 -2.72 9.76 15.00
N LYS A 397 -2.80 11.08 15.22
CA LYS A 397 -3.07 11.67 16.55
C LYS A 397 -4.47 12.27 16.68
N ALA A 398 -5.30 12.13 15.64
CA ALA A 398 -6.65 12.70 15.63
C ALA A 398 -7.54 12.00 16.66
N ARG A 399 -8.03 12.76 17.65
CA ARG A 399 -8.92 12.27 18.72
C ARG A 399 -10.15 11.54 18.18
N ASP A 400 -10.72 12.03 17.09
CA ASP A 400 -11.95 11.49 16.51
C ASP A 400 -11.75 10.08 15.95
N ILE A 401 -10.61 9.81 15.30
CA ILE A 401 -10.28 8.48 14.75
C ILE A 401 -10.11 7.46 15.89
N HIS A 402 -9.44 7.86 16.97
CA HIS A 402 -9.25 7.00 18.14
C HIS A 402 -10.57 6.76 18.89
N MET A 403 -11.43 7.77 18.97
CA MET A 403 -12.75 7.66 19.56
C MET A 403 -13.66 6.74 18.75
N GLU A 404 -13.70 6.92 17.43
CA GLU A 404 -14.50 6.07 16.52
C GLU A 404 -14.07 4.61 16.61
N TYR A 405 -12.76 4.34 16.56
CA TYR A 405 -12.24 3.00 16.70
C TYR A 405 -12.52 2.41 18.09
N ALA A 406 -12.39 3.19 19.17
CA ALA A 406 -12.77 2.76 20.52
C ALA A 406 -14.23 2.30 20.58
N THR A 407 -15.13 3.11 20.03
CA THR A 407 -16.56 2.80 20.02
C THR A 407 -16.86 1.55 19.18
N ALA A 408 -16.27 1.43 18.00
CA ALA A 408 -16.50 0.29 17.14
C ALA A 408 -15.97 -1.03 17.72
N CYS A 409 -14.80 -1.01 18.35
CA CYS A 409 -14.27 -2.17 19.06
C CYS A 409 -15.21 -2.66 20.17
N ILE A 410 -15.84 -1.72 20.91
CA ILE A 410 -16.78 -2.06 21.97
C ILE A 410 -18.11 -2.52 21.39
N ASP A 411 -18.62 -1.87 20.36
CA ASP A 411 -19.86 -2.26 19.70
C ASP A 411 -19.72 -3.67 19.08
N GLU A 412 -18.55 -4.02 18.52
CA GLU A 412 -18.21 -5.37 18.05
C GLU A 412 -18.22 -6.39 19.21
N LEU A 413 -17.54 -6.07 20.32
CA LEU A 413 -17.49 -6.91 21.51
C LEU A 413 -18.88 -7.13 22.12
N MET A 414 -19.69 -6.07 22.21
CA MET A 414 -21.06 -6.15 22.70
C MET A 414 -21.95 -6.91 21.73
N GLY A 415 -21.73 -6.77 20.41
CA GLY A 415 -22.42 -7.54 19.38
C GLY A 415 -22.19 -9.04 19.52
N TYR A 416 -20.97 -9.48 19.85
CA TYR A 416 -20.70 -10.89 20.16
C TYR A 416 -21.39 -11.37 21.44
N LEU A 417 -21.43 -10.53 22.47
CA LEU A 417 -22.08 -10.86 23.75
C LEU A 417 -23.62 -10.93 23.63
N GLN A 418 -24.23 -10.10 22.78
CA GLN A 418 -25.68 -10.08 22.56
C GLN A 418 -26.16 -11.18 21.61
N LYS A 419 -25.36 -11.56 20.60
CA LYS A 419 -25.74 -12.58 19.61
C LYS A 419 -25.64 -14.00 20.15
N ASP A 420 -24.64 -14.29 21.00
CA ASP A 420 -24.36 -15.64 21.50
C ASP A 420 -24.30 -15.69 23.04
N GLU A 421 -25.39 -16.13 23.68
CA GLU A 421 -25.41 -16.37 25.14
C GLU A 421 -24.33 -17.38 25.60
N GLY A 422 -23.89 -18.26 24.70
CA GLY A 422 -22.84 -19.25 24.98
C GLY A 422 -21.49 -18.60 25.29
N ILE A 423 -21.16 -17.50 24.60
CA ILE A 423 -19.91 -16.75 24.79
C ILE A 423 -19.92 -16.06 26.15
N GLU A 424 -21.05 -15.43 26.50
CA GLU A 424 -21.23 -14.77 27.78
C GLU A 424 -21.08 -15.75 28.96
N LYS A 425 -21.71 -16.94 28.86
CA LYS A 425 -21.58 -18.02 29.84
C LYS A 425 -20.13 -18.53 29.93
N LEU A 426 -19.43 -18.68 28.79
CA LEU A 426 -18.03 -19.12 28.76
C LEU A 426 -17.10 -18.10 29.42
N TRP A 427 -17.26 -16.81 29.12
CA TRP A 427 -16.43 -15.76 29.72
C TRP A 427 -16.69 -15.62 31.22
N ARG A 428 -17.95 -15.75 31.65
CA ARG A 428 -18.30 -15.80 33.08
C ARG A 428 -17.68 -17.01 33.78
N ALA A 429 -17.74 -18.20 33.17
CA ALA A 429 -17.13 -19.41 33.71
C ALA A 429 -15.61 -19.30 33.81
N LYS A 430 -14.95 -18.63 32.85
CA LYS A 430 -13.51 -18.38 32.89
C LYS A 430 -13.13 -17.36 33.98
N ALA A 431 -13.91 -16.29 34.15
CA ALA A 431 -13.71 -15.33 35.23
C ALA A 431 -13.89 -15.98 36.61
N SER A 432 -14.92 -16.80 36.80
CA SER A 432 -15.13 -17.53 38.07
C SER A 432 -14.07 -18.61 38.32
N SER A 433 -13.64 -19.31 37.26
CA SER A 433 -12.54 -20.27 37.34
C SER A 433 -11.23 -19.57 37.70
N TYR A 434 -10.95 -18.39 37.14
CA TYR A 434 -9.75 -17.63 37.49
C TYR A 434 -9.78 -17.19 38.96
N LEU A 435 -10.90 -16.67 39.46
CA LEU A 435 -11.03 -16.29 40.88
C LEU A 435 -10.78 -17.48 41.82
N THR A 436 -11.26 -18.67 41.44
CA THR A 436 -11.07 -19.91 42.21
C THR A 436 -9.63 -20.44 42.09
N SER A 437 -9.06 -20.49 40.89
CA SER A 437 -7.69 -20.94 40.64
C SER A 437 -6.65 -20.00 41.23
N SER A 438 -6.89 -18.69 41.16
CA SER A 438 -6.10 -17.66 41.83
C SER A 438 -6.04 -17.99 43.31
N SER A 439 -7.20 -18.16 43.97
CA SER A 439 -7.30 -18.56 45.38
C SER A 439 -6.54 -19.86 45.73
N SER A 440 -6.61 -20.90 44.89
CA SER A 440 -5.88 -22.16 45.10
C SER A 440 -4.36 -22.06 44.87
N SER A 441 -3.90 -21.14 44.03
CA SER A 441 -2.46 -20.89 43.80
C SER A 441 -1.82 -20.17 44.99
N TYR A 442 -2.64 -19.56 45.86
CA TYR A 442 -2.17 -18.95 47.09
C TYR A 442 -1.91 -20.00 48.18
N SER A 443 -2.79 -20.99 48.36
CA SER A 443 -2.73 -21.96 49.49
C SER A 443 -1.48 -22.84 49.56
N SER A 444 -0.77 -23.03 48.44
CA SER A 444 0.46 -23.84 48.34
C SER A 444 1.69 -23.22 49.01
N PHE A 445 1.62 -21.95 49.46
CA PHE A 445 2.73 -21.28 50.16
C PHE A 445 2.88 -21.66 51.64
N SER A 446 1.99 -22.48 52.18
CA SER A 446 2.02 -22.92 53.59
C SER A 446 2.91 -24.14 53.84
N ALA A 447 3.53 -24.73 52.81
CA ALA A 447 4.49 -25.82 52.96
C ALA A 447 5.93 -25.29 52.79
N SER A 448 6.71 -25.37 53.87
CA SER A 448 8.18 -25.21 54.01
C SER A 448 8.99 -24.45 52.93
N PRO A 449 9.91 -23.53 53.30
CA PRO A 449 10.66 -22.67 52.36
C PRO A 449 11.72 -23.37 51.47
N GLY A 450 11.66 -24.70 51.29
CA GLY A 450 12.78 -25.52 50.78
C GLY A 450 12.61 -26.17 49.41
N SER A 451 11.54 -25.94 48.65
CA SER A 451 11.32 -26.59 47.35
C SER A 451 11.17 -25.56 46.22
N GLY A 452 12.13 -25.55 45.29
CA GLY A 452 12.28 -24.56 44.23
C GLY A 452 11.37 -24.74 43.02
N SER A 453 10.05 -24.60 43.18
CA SER A 453 9.15 -24.34 42.04
C SER A 453 8.19 -23.18 42.36
N THR A 454 8.73 -21.97 42.37
CA THR A 454 7.97 -20.73 42.47
C THR A 454 7.28 -20.42 41.14
N SER A 455 6.11 -21.02 40.87
CA SER A 455 5.25 -20.48 39.80
C SER A 455 4.61 -19.18 40.31
N SER A 456 5.05 -18.05 39.76
CA SER A 456 4.41 -16.76 40.00
C SER A 456 2.95 -16.81 39.52
N PRO A 457 2.00 -16.20 40.24
CA PRO A 457 0.61 -16.12 39.79
C PRO A 457 0.52 -15.45 38.40
N VAL A 458 -0.28 -16.03 37.51
CA VAL A 458 -0.44 -15.56 36.12
C VAL A 458 -1.50 -14.45 36.08
N PRO A 459 -1.26 -13.30 35.42
CA PRO A 459 -2.26 -12.24 35.24
C PRO A 459 -3.51 -12.73 34.48
N PHE A 460 -4.67 -12.15 34.79
CA PHE A 460 -5.97 -12.57 34.23
C PHE A 460 -5.98 -12.55 32.70
N VAL A 461 -5.41 -11.52 32.07
CA VAL A 461 -5.41 -11.40 30.60
C VAL A 461 -4.59 -12.50 29.94
N SER A 462 -3.46 -12.90 30.54
CA SER A 462 -2.64 -14.02 30.05
C SER A 462 -3.33 -15.36 30.26
N TYR A 463 -4.00 -15.55 31.41
CA TYR A 463 -4.86 -16.71 31.64
C TYR A 463 -6.00 -16.78 30.63
N PHE A 464 -6.66 -15.66 30.34
CA PHE A 464 -7.74 -15.60 29.36
C PHE A 464 -7.21 -15.94 27.95
N ALA A 465 -6.09 -15.34 27.53
CA ALA A 465 -5.48 -15.60 26.23
C ALA A 465 -5.05 -17.08 26.06
N SER A 466 -4.52 -17.72 27.11
CA SER A 466 -4.05 -19.11 27.03
C SER A 466 -5.16 -20.16 27.17
N THR A 467 -6.21 -19.88 27.95
CA THR A 467 -7.22 -20.89 28.29
C THR A 467 -8.51 -20.82 27.48
N THR A 468 -8.69 -19.77 26.67
CA THR A 468 -9.82 -19.65 25.76
C THR A 468 -9.45 -20.14 24.36
N PRO A 469 -10.29 -20.96 23.71
CA PRO A 469 -10.05 -21.42 22.35
C PRO A 469 -10.02 -20.22 21.39
N ASP A 470 -9.21 -20.30 20.34
CA ASP A 470 -9.15 -19.22 19.37
C ASP A 470 -10.51 -19.04 18.69
N SER A 471 -11.00 -17.81 18.72
CA SER A 471 -12.35 -17.45 18.29
C SER A 471 -12.38 -15.96 17.95
N PRO A 472 -13.26 -15.51 17.03
CA PRO A 472 -13.37 -14.09 16.70
C PRO A 472 -13.70 -13.23 17.92
N SER A 473 -14.51 -13.73 18.85
CA SER A 473 -14.86 -13.03 20.09
C SER A 473 -13.67 -12.89 21.06
N LYS A 474 -12.82 -13.92 21.18
CA LYS A 474 -11.55 -13.83 21.94
C LYS A 474 -10.63 -12.77 21.34
N ARG A 475 -10.43 -12.80 20.02
CA ARG A 475 -9.58 -11.82 19.31
C ARG A 475 -10.12 -10.40 19.47
N ALA A 476 -11.43 -10.20 19.34
CA ALA A 476 -12.08 -8.92 19.57
C ALA A 476 -11.82 -8.39 20.99
N ARG A 477 -11.99 -9.23 22.03
CA ARG A 477 -11.71 -8.83 23.43
C ARG A 477 -10.25 -8.50 23.70
N LEU A 478 -9.31 -9.30 23.18
CA LEU A 478 -7.89 -8.99 23.35
C LEU A 478 -7.50 -7.72 22.57
N LYS A 479 -8.04 -7.53 21.37
CA LYS A 479 -7.86 -6.32 20.57
C LYS A 479 -8.36 -5.08 21.30
N THR A 480 -9.56 -5.14 21.89
CA THR A 480 -10.13 -4.03 22.65
C THR A 480 -9.27 -3.69 23.86
N LEU A 481 -8.80 -4.71 24.60
CA LEU A 481 -7.93 -4.51 25.76
C LEU A 481 -6.60 -3.85 25.40
N LEU A 482 -5.95 -4.33 24.33
CA LEU A 482 -4.69 -3.76 23.85
C LEU A 482 -4.87 -2.32 23.37
N PHE A 483 -5.94 -2.02 22.63
CA PHE A 483 -6.20 -0.67 22.13
C PHE A 483 -6.53 0.33 23.26
N LEU A 484 -7.42 -0.03 24.18
CA LEU A 484 -7.79 0.84 25.31
C LEU A 484 -6.58 1.13 26.20
N GLN A 485 -5.67 0.16 26.37
CA GLN A 485 -4.44 0.39 27.11
C GLN A 485 -3.45 1.28 26.34
N ALA A 486 -3.23 0.98 25.06
CA ALA A 486 -2.20 1.63 24.23
C ALA A 486 -2.56 3.09 23.90
N SER A 487 -3.82 3.36 23.56
CA SER A 487 -4.25 4.70 23.17
C SER A 487 -4.56 5.57 24.40
N GLY A 488 -4.12 6.84 24.40
CA GLY A 488 -4.56 7.86 25.35
C GLY A 488 -5.50 8.91 24.75
N LEU A 489 -5.79 8.80 23.45
CA LEU A 489 -6.41 9.87 22.66
C LEU A 489 -7.93 9.71 22.48
N TYR A 490 -8.59 8.84 23.24
CA TYR A 490 -10.04 8.68 23.22
C TYR A 490 -10.67 9.20 24.53
N ASP A 491 -11.98 9.42 24.52
CA ASP A 491 -12.70 9.84 25.72
C ASP A 491 -13.14 8.63 26.57
N ALA A 492 -12.37 8.34 27.62
CA ALA A 492 -12.61 7.18 28.48
C ALA A 492 -13.97 7.22 29.19
N SER A 493 -14.53 8.41 29.45
CA SER A 493 -15.82 8.57 30.15
C SER A 493 -16.99 8.06 29.29
N THR A 494 -17.06 8.54 28.05
CA THR A 494 -18.10 8.15 27.08
C THR A 494 -18.07 6.65 26.76
N VAL A 495 -16.86 6.10 26.66
CA VAL A 495 -16.63 4.68 26.42
C VAL A 495 -17.09 3.83 27.62
N LYS A 496 -16.79 4.27 28.84
CA LYS A 496 -17.25 3.62 30.07
C LYS A 496 -18.77 3.64 30.18
N ASP A 497 -19.41 4.78 29.92
CA ASP A 497 -20.87 4.92 29.98
C ASP A 497 -21.57 3.99 28.98
N ARG A 498 -20.98 3.76 27.80
CA ARG A 498 -21.48 2.75 26.85
C ARG A 498 -21.41 1.33 27.40
N ILE A 499 -20.30 0.92 28.00
CA ILE A 499 -20.17 -0.41 28.62
C ILE A 499 -21.19 -0.57 29.76
N LEU A 500 -21.33 0.45 30.62
CA LEU A 500 -22.25 0.42 31.74
C LEU A 500 -23.71 0.36 31.25
N SER A 501 -24.12 1.22 30.33
CA SER A 501 -25.49 1.24 29.78
C SER A 501 -25.86 -0.09 29.11
N ALA A 502 -24.91 -0.71 28.39
CA ALA A 502 -25.14 -2.02 27.77
C ALA A 502 -25.23 -3.14 28.82
N SER A 503 -24.47 -3.05 29.92
CA SER A 503 -24.60 -3.96 31.07
C SER A 503 -25.88 -3.73 31.88
N GLU A 504 -26.49 -2.55 31.81
CA GLU A 504 -27.74 -2.22 32.51
C GLU A 504 -29.01 -2.68 31.76
N GLY A 505 -28.92 -3.00 30.47
CA GLY A 505 -30.02 -3.57 29.68
C GLY A 505 -30.54 -4.91 30.21
N ASP A 506 -29.74 -5.60 31.04
CA ASP A 506 -30.04 -6.90 31.65
C ASP A 506 -30.97 -6.80 32.89
N LYS A 507 -31.50 -5.60 33.20
CA LYS A 507 -32.40 -5.34 34.33
C LYS A 507 -33.75 -6.08 34.25
N ASN A 508 -34.09 -6.74 33.14
CA ASN A 508 -35.30 -7.55 33.01
C ASN A 508 -35.17 -8.96 33.63
N LEU A 509 -33.99 -9.39 34.08
CA LEU A 509 -33.82 -10.60 34.89
C LEU A 509 -33.55 -10.29 36.38
N LYS A 510 -34.24 -9.27 36.92
CA LYS A 510 -34.25 -8.99 38.37
C LYS A 510 -35.17 -9.95 39.13
N THR A 511 -34.86 -11.24 39.17
CA THR A 511 -35.39 -12.14 40.23
C THR A 511 -34.49 -13.36 40.45
N ALA A 512 -33.29 -13.17 41.02
CA ALA A 512 -32.66 -14.14 41.92
C ALA A 512 -31.39 -13.54 42.55
N LYS A 513 -31.52 -13.09 43.81
CA LYS A 513 -30.45 -12.88 44.81
C LYS A 513 -28.99 -12.96 44.31
N GLY A 514 -28.46 -11.83 43.85
CA GLY A 514 -27.02 -11.61 43.69
C GLY A 514 -26.76 -10.41 42.78
N LYS A 515 -26.03 -9.40 43.25
CA LYS A 515 -25.43 -8.41 42.35
C LYS A 515 -24.46 -9.18 41.45
N HIS A 516 -24.85 -9.50 40.22
CA HIS A 516 -23.93 -10.13 39.28
C HIS A 516 -22.83 -9.12 38.93
N LYS A 517 -21.56 -9.53 39.08
CA LYS A 517 -20.38 -8.70 38.80
C LYS A 517 -20.30 -8.37 37.30
N PRO A 518 -19.82 -7.19 36.91
CA PRO A 518 -19.70 -6.83 35.50
C PRO A 518 -18.72 -7.76 34.77
N LEU A 519 -19.13 -8.31 33.62
CA LEU A 519 -18.31 -9.23 32.81
C LEU A 519 -17.06 -8.57 32.22
N LEU A 520 -17.14 -7.25 32.01
CA LEU A 520 -16.10 -6.40 31.44
C LEU A 520 -15.39 -5.55 32.52
N SER A 521 -15.26 -6.10 33.73
CA SER A 521 -14.61 -5.43 34.86
C SER A 521 -13.17 -5.04 34.59
N PHE A 522 -12.43 -5.82 33.79
CA PHE A 522 -11.04 -5.52 33.44
C PHE A 522 -10.95 -4.34 32.44
N GLU A 523 -11.84 -4.31 31.46
CA GLU A 523 -11.99 -3.19 30.51
C GLU A 523 -12.36 -1.89 31.26
N ILE A 524 -13.26 -1.97 32.23
CA ILE A 524 -13.62 -0.84 33.12
C ILE A 524 -12.40 -0.38 33.94
N ALA A 525 -11.59 -1.31 34.47
CA ALA A 525 -10.38 -0.96 35.21
C ALA A 525 -9.37 -0.19 34.33
N ILE A 526 -9.21 -0.56 33.06
CA ILE A 526 -8.37 0.21 32.12
C ILE A 526 -8.95 1.62 31.92
N LEU A 527 -10.26 1.76 31.72
CA LEU A 527 -10.90 3.06 31.52
C LEU A 527 -10.78 3.97 32.75
N GLU A 528 -11.01 3.43 33.95
CA GLU A 528 -10.83 4.16 35.22
C GLU A 528 -9.37 4.58 35.43
N SER A 529 -8.41 3.77 34.96
CA SER A 529 -6.99 4.15 35.01
C SER A 529 -6.69 5.39 34.16
N LYS A 530 -7.36 5.53 33.01
CA LYS A 530 -7.23 6.71 32.14
C LYS A 530 -7.97 7.94 32.68
N LEU A 531 -8.96 7.74 33.56
CA LEU A 531 -9.67 8.82 34.26
C LEU A 531 -8.95 9.29 35.53
N GLY A 532 -7.86 8.62 35.94
CA GLY A 532 -7.13 8.95 37.18
C GLY A 532 -7.79 8.40 38.45
N ASN A 533 -8.85 7.60 38.35
CA ASN A 533 -9.59 7.06 39.49
C ASN A 533 -8.89 5.81 40.06
N HIS A 534 -7.70 5.96 40.63
CA HIS A 534 -6.86 4.82 41.02
C HIS A 534 -7.53 3.87 42.03
N ARG A 535 -8.37 4.38 42.94
CA ARG A 535 -9.09 3.52 43.91
C ARG A 535 -10.09 2.59 43.21
N ALA A 536 -10.87 3.11 42.27
CA ALA A 536 -11.84 2.32 41.50
C ALA A 536 -11.15 1.25 40.64
N VAL A 537 -9.95 1.54 40.09
CA VAL A 537 -9.12 0.55 39.37
C VAL A 537 -8.75 -0.61 40.29
N LEU A 538 -8.23 -0.30 41.48
CA LEU A 538 -7.82 -1.33 42.44
C LEU A 538 -9.02 -2.12 42.96
N ASP A 539 -10.16 -1.46 43.19
CA ASP A 539 -11.42 -2.11 43.55
C ASP A 539 -11.86 -3.10 42.46
N CYS A 540 -11.87 -2.70 41.18
CA CYS A 540 -12.23 -3.58 40.07
C CYS A 540 -11.24 -4.75 39.90
N LEU A 541 -9.92 -4.51 39.98
CA LEU A 541 -8.93 -5.57 39.83
C LEU A 541 -8.96 -6.58 40.98
N VAL A 542 -9.11 -6.11 42.22
CA VAL A 542 -9.09 -6.97 43.42
C VAL A 542 -10.46 -7.61 43.68
N HIS A 543 -11.55 -6.85 43.67
CA HIS A 543 -12.87 -7.36 44.03
C HIS A 543 -13.61 -8.01 42.85
N ASP A 544 -13.52 -7.45 41.65
CA ASP A 544 -14.29 -7.96 40.51
C ASP A 544 -13.54 -9.04 39.73
N VAL A 545 -12.27 -8.81 39.39
CA VAL A 545 -11.43 -9.74 38.62
C VAL A 545 -10.70 -10.76 39.53
N GLY A 546 -10.21 -10.33 40.69
CA GLY A 546 -9.38 -11.15 41.58
C GLY A 546 -7.93 -11.27 41.13
N ASP A 547 -7.42 -10.29 40.38
CA ASP A 547 -6.06 -10.25 39.85
C ASP A 547 -5.18 -9.31 40.68
N GLY A 548 -4.60 -9.86 41.75
CA GLY A 548 -3.64 -9.14 42.58
C GLY A 548 -2.33 -8.80 41.88
N VAL A 549 -1.95 -9.57 40.85
CA VAL A 549 -0.69 -9.37 40.12
C VAL A 549 -0.77 -8.14 39.25
N SER A 550 -1.88 -7.97 38.53
CA SER A 550 -2.13 -6.76 37.75
C SER A 550 -2.33 -5.54 38.65
N ALA A 551 -2.94 -5.69 39.83
CA ALA A 551 -3.06 -4.59 40.80
C ALA A 551 -1.69 -4.16 41.36
N GLU A 552 -0.82 -5.11 41.70
CA GLU A 552 0.57 -4.85 42.10
C GLU A 552 1.37 -4.19 40.97
N ALA A 553 1.24 -4.70 39.74
CA ALA A 553 1.90 -4.17 38.55
C ALA A 553 1.46 -2.74 38.25
N TYR A 554 0.18 -2.40 38.47
CA TYR A 554 -0.33 -1.03 38.30
C TYR A 554 0.24 -0.06 39.35
N CYS A 555 0.35 -0.50 40.60
CA CYS A 555 0.91 0.32 41.69
C CYS A 555 2.42 0.58 41.50
N THR A 556 3.14 -0.42 40.97
CA THR A 556 4.61 -0.41 40.82
C THR A 556 5.09 0.02 39.44
N GLY A 557 4.22 -0.01 38.43
CA GLY A 557 4.53 0.12 37.01
C GLY A 557 4.98 1.50 36.54
N ASN A 558 5.43 2.38 37.43
CA ASN A 558 5.94 3.72 37.09
C ASN A 558 7.37 3.69 36.49
N ASN A 559 7.72 2.63 35.75
CA ASN A 559 9.08 2.36 35.27
C ASN A 559 9.25 2.62 33.77
N GLY A 560 8.37 3.42 33.16
CA GLY A 560 8.60 3.94 31.81
C GLY A 560 9.63 5.07 31.88
N SER A 561 10.72 4.97 31.11
CA SER A 561 11.79 5.98 30.98
C SER A 561 11.34 7.31 30.35
N SER A 562 10.03 7.51 30.19
CA SER A 562 9.41 8.75 29.72
C SER A 562 8.58 9.31 30.85
N LEU A 563 8.92 10.53 31.27
CA LEU A 563 8.23 11.30 32.29
C LEU A 563 6.72 11.50 31.98
N ASP A 564 6.30 11.18 30.76
CA ASP A 564 5.00 11.51 30.16
C ASP A 564 4.08 10.29 29.91
N ALA A 565 4.49 9.08 30.34
CA ALA A 565 3.68 7.87 30.17
C ALA A 565 2.86 7.55 31.44
N GLY A 566 1.55 7.81 31.41
CA GLY A 566 0.63 7.47 32.50
C GLY A 566 0.65 5.98 32.89
N ARG A 567 0.25 5.69 34.14
CA ARG A 567 0.24 4.33 34.72
C ARG A 567 -0.60 3.37 33.88
N GLN A 568 -0.09 2.15 33.65
CA GLN A 568 -0.72 1.15 32.78
C GLN A 568 -1.17 -0.08 33.58
N VAL A 569 -2.38 -0.57 33.31
CA VAL A 569 -2.94 -1.78 33.95
C VAL A 569 -2.31 -3.03 33.34
N ILE A 570 -2.12 -3.04 32.02
CA ILE A 570 -1.38 -4.10 31.31
C ILE A 570 0.04 -3.58 31.02
N PRO A 571 1.09 -4.20 31.60
CA PRO A 571 2.47 -3.82 31.31
C PRO A 571 2.83 -4.03 29.82
N PRO A 572 3.72 -3.22 29.24
CA PRO A 572 4.04 -3.30 27.81
C PRO A 572 4.65 -4.64 27.39
N ARG A 573 5.43 -5.27 28.29
CA ARG A 573 5.95 -6.64 28.08
C ARG A 573 4.82 -7.65 27.93
N LEU A 574 3.77 -7.51 28.74
CA LEU A 574 2.60 -8.38 28.70
C LEU A 574 1.81 -8.15 27.39
N CYS A 575 1.63 -6.90 26.96
CA CYS A 575 1.02 -6.59 25.66
C CYS A 575 1.73 -7.30 24.50
N ARG A 576 3.07 -7.26 24.45
CA ARG A 576 3.86 -7.96 23.42
C ARG A 576 3.65 -9.47 23.47
N THR A 577 3.69 -10.08 24.64
CA THR A 577 3.47 -11.53 24.76
C THR A 577 2.06 -11.95 24.33
N ILE A 578 1.03 -11.13 24.61
CA ILE A 578 -0.34 -11.41 24.20
C ILE A 578 -0.47 -11.31 22.68
N ALA A 579 0.11 -10.26 22.09
CA ALA A 579 0.10 -10.03 20.64
C ALA A 579 0.84 -11.13 19.86
N GLU A 580 1.92 -11.68 20.40
CA GLU A 580 2.66 -12.80 19.81
C GLU A 580 1.93 -14.14 19.98
N SER A 581 1.26 -14.35 21.12
CA SER A 581 0.56 -15.61 21.42
C SER A 581 -0.77 -15.79 20.69
N THR A 582 -1.35 -14.72 20.12
CA THR A 582 -2.67 -14.76 19.48
C THR A 582 -2.57 -14.47 17.99
N GLU A 583 -3.05 -15.41 17.16
CA GLU A 583 -3.05 -15.26 15.71
C GLU A 583 -3.90 -14.05 15.27
N GLY A 584 -3.35 -13.23 14.37
CA GLY A 584 -4.00 -12.01 13.85
C GLY A 584 -3.79 -10.73 14.66
N LEU A 585 -3.11 -10.77 15.80
CA LEU A 585 -2.80 -9.60 16.65
C LEU A 585 -1.33 -9.15 16.59
N SER A 586 -0.54 -9.70 15.67
CA SER A 586 0.89 -9.40 15.53
C SER A 586 1.20 -7.92 15.25
N ASN A 587 0.27 -7.20 14.61
CA ASN A 587 0.38 -5.76 14.36
C ASN A 587 0.43 -4.92 15.66
N TRP A 588 0.00 -5.49 16.79
CA TRP A 588 -0.06 -4.82 18.09
C TRP A 588 1.20 -5.01 18.95
N LYS A 589 2.21 -5.75 18.47
CA LYS A 589 3.42 -6.10 19.25
C LYS A 589 4.28 -4.90 19.69
N ASP A 590 4.24 -3.82 18.91
CA ASP A 590 5.02 -2.59 19.11
C ASP A 590 4.12 -1.35 19.23
N ALA A 591 2.82 -1.56 19.51
CA ALA A 591 1.82 -0.49 19.59
C ALA A 591 2.02 0.38 20.84
N VAL A 592 2.99 1.30 20.78
CA VAL A 592 3.10 2.46 21.69
C VAL A 592 2.39 3.63 21.01
N ILE A 593 1.07 3.65 21.14
CA ILE A 593 0.26 4.75 20.63
C ILE A 593 0.43 5.92 21.60
N THR A 594 0.70 7.11 21.07
CA THR A 594 1.01 8.33 21.82
C THR A 594 0.14 8.50 23.07
N THR A 595 0.80 8.61 24.22
CA THR A 595 0.16 8.96 25.48
C THR A 595 -0.21 10.43 25.41
N LYS A 596 -1.43 10.74 25.85
CA LYS A 596 -1.91 12.11 25.99
C LYS A 596 -0.98 12.84 26.95
N ASP A 597 -0.55 14.06 26.58
CA ASP A 597 0.05 15.03 27.50
C ASP A 597 -1.00 15.37 28.57
N VAL A 598 -1.07 14.60 29.65
CA VAL A 598 -1.90 14.94 30.79
C VAL A 598 -1.08 15.86 31.69
N THR A 599 -1.27 17.16 31.49
CA THR A 599 -0.76 18.27 32.30
C THR A 599 -1.42 18.33 33.69
N GLY A 600 -1.60 17.22 34.40
CA GLY A 600 -2.40 17.26 35.64
C GLY A 600 -2.42 16.05 36.56
N ASP A 601 -1.68 14.97 36.30
CA ASP A 601 -1.55 13.93 37.32
C ASP A 601 -0.56 14.43 38.37
N THR A 602 -1.10 14.89 39.51
CA THR A 602 -0.39 14.81 40.80
C THR A 602 0.24 13.42 40.86
N GLN A 603 1.56 13.33 40.70
CA GLN A 603 2.25 12.05 40.71
C GLN A 603 2.00 11.37 42.07
N VAL A 604 0.97 10.53 42.13
CA VAL A 604 0.63 9.77 43.31
C VAL A 604 1.77 8.79 43.50
N SER A 605 2.46 8.89 44.63
CA SER A 605 3.59 8.02 44.95
C SER A 605 3.15 6.55 44.89
N SER A 606 4.01 5.68 44.36
CA SER A 606 3.75 4.23 44.35
C SER A 606 3.48 3.69 45.76
N GLY A 607 4.07 4.29 46.80
CA GLY A 607 3.78 3.96 48.20
C GLY A 607 2.34 4.29 48.62
N THR A 608 1.80 5.44 48.20
CA THR A 608 0.40 5.80 48.50
C THR A 608 -0.59 4.89 47.79
N LEU A 609 -0.32 4.44 46.56
CA LEU A 609 -1.19 3.47 45.87
C LEU A 609 -1.10 2.08 46.46
N LEU A 610 0.08 1.63 46.88
CA LEU A 610 0.23 0.35 47.59
C LEU A 610 -0.50 0.37 48.94
N ARG A 611 -0.57 1.53 49.60
CA ARG A 611 -1.41 1.73 50.78
C ARG A 611 -2.90 1.63 50.43
N VAL A 612 -3.36 2.30 49.37
CA VAL A 612 -4.75 2.15 48.90
C VAL A 612 -5.04 0.69 48.55
N LEU A 613 -4.12 -0.02 47.90
CA LEU A 613 -4.25 -1.45 47.60
C LEU A 613 -4.38 -2.28 48.88
N LEU A 614 -3.57 -1.99 49.91
CA LEU A 614 -3.66 -2.62 51.22
C LEU A 614 -5.03 -2.35 51.88
N GLU A 615 -5.52 -1.12 51.83
CA GLU A 615 -6.84 -0.74 52.32
C GLU A 615 -7.97 -1.46 51.56
N VAL A 616 -7.86 -1.59 50.23
CA VAL A 616 -8.81 -2.34 49.39
C VAL A 616 -8.82 -3.83 49.76
N TYR A 617 -7.65 -4.45 49.96
CA TYR A 617 -7.56 -5.82 50.46
C TYR A 617 -8.17 -6.00 51.86
N LEU A 618 -8.07 -4.99 52.73
CA LEU A 618 -8.58 -5.03 54.10
C LEU A 618 -10.08 -4.71 54.19
N SER A 619 -10.62 -3.90 53.27
CA SER A 619 -12.06 -3.59 53.17
C SER A 619 -12.96 -4.82 52.92
N PHE A 620 -12.34 -5.94 52.57
CA PHE A 620 -12.96 -7.25 52.37
C PHE A 620 -13.58 -7.84 53.67
N ASP A 621 -13.22 -7.32 54.85
CA ASP A 621 -13.68 -7.83 56.16
C ASP A 621 -15.12 -7.39 56.53
N ASP A 622 -15.68 -6.35 55.88
CA ASP A 622 -17.01 -5.82 56.20
C ASP A 622 -18.18 -6.65 55.62
N ALA A 623 -17.91 -7.50 54.62
CA ALA A 623 -18.92 -8.36 54.02
C ALA A 623 -19.07 -9.66 54.83
N LYS A 624 -20.04 -9.67 55.76
CA LYS A 624 -20.46 -10.72 56.72
C LYS A 624 -20.75 -12.14 56.17
N LYS A 625 -20.16 -12.59 55.06
CA LYS A 625 -20.31 -13.95 54.52
C LYS A 625 -19.01 -14.42 53.84
N GLN A 626 -18.03 -14.87 54.62
CA GLN A 626 -16.93 -15.65 54.08
C GLN A 626 -16.67 -16.89 54.92
N THR A 627 -16.41 -17.98 54.21
CA THR A 627 -15.84 -19.23 54.73
C THR A 627 -14.45 -18.96 55.31
N SER A 628 -14.02 -19.77 56.28
CA SER A 628 -12.68 -19.72 56.90
C SER A 628 -11.55 -19.63 55.87
N ASP A 629 -11.71 -20.32 54.75
CA ASP A 629 -10.70 -20.45 53.70
C ASP A 629 -10.50 -19.15 52.91
N GLY A 630 -11.55 -18.33 52.77
CA GLY A 630 -11.46 -17.02 52.10
C GLY A 630 -10.59 -16.03 52.88
N LYS A 631 -10.70 -16.04 54.21
CA LYS A 631 -9.88 -15.19 55.10
C LYS A 631 -8.40 -15.56 55.06
N ILE A 632 -8.10 -16.86 55.01
CA ILE A 632 -6.72 -17.37 54.95
C ILE A 632 -6.06 -16.95 53.62
N ASN A 633 -6.77 -17.06 52.50
CA ASN A 633 -6.23 -16.69 51.19
C ASN A 633 -5.93 -15.19 51.08
N GLN A 634 -6.77 -14.32 51.66
CA GLN A 634 -6.53 -12.87 51.71
C GLN A 634 -5.34 -12.51 52.60
N GLN A 635 -5.24 -13.12 53.78
CA GLN A 635 -4.07 -12.95 54.65
C GLN A 635 -2.78 -13.33 53.94
N LEU A 636 -2.83 -14.37 53.12
CA LEU A 636 -1.67 -14.82 52.35
C LEU A 636 -1.35 -13.92 51.15
N GLN A 637 -2.37 -13.34 50.50
CA GLN A 637 -2.18 -12.32 49.46
C GLN A 637 -1.55 -11.04 50.03
N VAL A 638 -2.06 -10.54 51.16
CA VAL A 638 -1.49 -9.37 51.83
C VAL A 638 -0.08 -9.67 52.34
N ALA A 639 0.18 -10.85 52.89
CA ALA A 639 1.53 -11.25 53.29
C ALA A 639 2.50 -11.31 52.10
N ARG A 640 2.04 -11.77 50.92
CA ARG A 640 2.85 -11.74 49.68
C ARG A 640 3.13 -10.31 49.23
N LEU A 641 2.12 -9.44 49.20
CA LEU A 641 2.26 -8.02 48.88
C LEU A 641 3.28 -7.33 49.78
N LEU A 642 3.21 -7.56 51.09
CA LEU A 642 4.15 -7.01 52.07
C LEU A 642 5.58 -7.54 51.85
N ASN A 643 5.72 -8.81 51.49
CA ASN A 643 7.03 -9.41 51.23
C ASN A 643 7.65 -9.00 49.87
N SER A 644 6.82 -8.79 48.83
CA SER A 644 7.26 -8.38 47.49
C SER A 644 7.52 -6.87 47.43
N GLN A 645 6.60 -6.06 47.93
CA GLN A 645 6.61 -4.59 47.80
C GLN A 645 6.93 -3.84 49.10
N GLY A 646 7.46 -4.54 50.11
CA GLY A 646 7.82 -3.94 51.40
C GLY A 646 8.85 -2.81 51.33
N VAL A 647 9.48 -2.59 50.17
CA VAL A 647 10.38 -1.47 49.94
C VAL A 647 9.62 -0.13 49.91
N HIS A 648 8.41 -0.10 49.37
CA HIS A 648 7.65 1.12 49.15
C HIS A 648 6.66 1.45 50.29
N LEU A 649 6.61 0.60 51.31
CA LEU A 649 5.70 0.71 52.45
C LEU A 649 6.47 1.08 53.71
N ASP A 650 5.93 2.03 54.47
CA ASP A 650 6.44 2.35 55.80
C ASP A 650 5.92 1.33 56.84
N VAL A 651 6.80 0.88 57.72
CA VAL A 651 6.50 -0.14 58.74
C VAL A 651 5.46 0.37 59.73
N CYS A 652 5.59 1.64 60.15
CA CYS A 652 4.69 2.22 61.14
C CYS A 652 3.27 2.36 60.59
N ASP A 653 3.13 2.86 59.37
CA ASP A 653 1.84 2.99 58.69
C ASP A 653 1.16 1.63 58.46
N VAL A 654 1.91 0.64 57.96
CA VAL A 654 1.38 -0.71 57.74
C VAL A 654 0.89 -1.33 59.05
N MET A 655 1.66 -1.21 60.12
CA MET A 655 1.27 -1.76 61.44
C MET A 655 -0.01 -1.13 62.00
N GLN A 656 -0.29 0.14 61.68
CA GLN A 656 -1.53 0.81 62.09
C GLN A 656 -2.74 0.37 61.27
N THR A 657 -2.54 0.04 59.98
CA THR A 657 -3.62 -0.41 59.09
C THR A 657 -4.03 -1.87 59.29
N LEU A 658 -3.13 -2.72 59.79
CA LEU A 658 -3.37 -4.16 59.92
C LEU A 658 -4.27 -4.51 61.12
N PRO A 659 -5.23 -5.45 60.99
CA PRO A 659 -6.04 -5.91 62.11
C PRO A 659 -5.20 -6.62 63.19
N SER A 660 -5.52 -6.37 64.47
CA SER A 660 -4.83 -6.98 65.61
C SER A 660 -5.05 -8.50 65.76
N SER A 661 -5.98 -9.08 64.97
CA SER A 661 -6.32 -10.51 64.97
C SER A 661 -5.38 -11.36 64.11
N TRP A 662 -4.44 -10.75 63.38
CA TRP A 662 -3.59 -11.45 62.42
C TRP A 662 -2.35 -12.09 63.06
N PRO A 663 -1.92 -13.27 62.56
CA PRO A 663 -0.80 -13.98 63.17
C PRO A 663 0.55 -13.37 62.76
N LEU A 664 1.40 -13.11 63.77
CA LEU A 664 2.68 -12.41 63.60
C LEU A 664 3.66 -13.12 62.65
N HIS A 665 3.57 -14.45 62.51
CA HIS A 665 4.49 -15.21 61.66
C HIS A 665 4.41 -14.80 60.18
N LEU A 666 3.22 -14.38 59.68
CA LEU A 666 3.03 -13.91 58.30
C LEU A 666 3.72 -12.56 58.04
N LEU A 667 3.91 -11.75 59.08
CA LEU A 667 4.50 -10.41 59.01
C LEU A 667 6.00 -10.42 59.36
N SER A 668 6.50 -11.50 59.96
CA SER A 668 7.87 -11.60 60.49
C SER A 668 8.95 -11.33 59.44
N SER A 669 8.78 -11.84 58.22
CA SER A 669 9.71 -11.64 57.10
C SER A 669 9.74 -10.19 56.63
N PHE A 670 8.57 -9.55 56.51
CA PHE A 670 8.44 -8.15 56.14
C PHE A 670 9.08 -7.23 57.20
N ILE A 671 8.71 -7.39 58.47
CA ILE A 671 9.24 -6.57 59.58
C ILE A 671 10.75 -6.72 59.67
N THR A 672 11.26 -7.96 59.65
CA THR A 672 12.71 -8.21 59.73
C THR A 672 13.45 -7.56 58.56
N ARG A 673 12.92 -7.68 57.33
CA ARG A 673 13.54 -7.10 56.13
C ARG A 673 13.49 -5.57 56.17
N SER A 674 12.40 -4.98 56.63
CA SER A 674 12.25 -3.53 56.70
C SER A 674 13.11 -2.91 57.81
N CYS A 675 13.17 -3.52 59.00
CA CYS A 675 14.08 -3.09 60.07
C CYS A 675 15.55 -3.22 59.66
N ARG A 676 15.94 -4.30 58.98
CA ARG A 676 17.30 -4.44 58.45
C ARG A 676 17.63 -3.37 57.42
N ARG A 677 16.69 -3.07 56.53
CA ARG A 677 16.87 -2.05 55.49
C ARG A 677 17.02 -0.65 56.08
N THR A 678 16.19 -0.28 57.04
CA THR A 678 16.27 1.02 57.72
C THR A 678 17.57 1.15 58.52
N LEU A 679 18.00 0.11 59.23
CA LEU A 679 19.31 0.07 59.88
C LEU A 679 20.47 0.18 58.89
N HIS A 680 20.40 -0.56 57.77
CA HIS A 680 21.44 -0.52 56.73
C HIS A 680 21.55 0.88 56.12
N SER A 681 20.42 1.48 55.73
CA SER A 681 20.38 2.85 55.18
C SER A 681 20.89 3.89 56.19
N SER A 682 20.60 3.72 57.49
CA SER A 682 21.15 4.56 58.55
C SER A 682 22.68 4.47 58.63
N HIS A 683 23.23 3.25 58.66
CA HIS A 683 24.68 3.04 58.69
C HIS A 683 25.37 3.54 57.42
N GLU A 684 24.79 3.27 56.24
CA GLU A 684 25.31 3.76 54.96
C GLU A 684 25.32 5.30 54.92
N SER A 685 24.25 5.94 55.36
CA SER A 685 24.16 7.41 55.45
C SER A 685 25.19 7.97 56.44
N GLN A 686 25.44 7.27 57.55
CA GLN A 686 26.47 7.66 58.51
C GLN A 686 27.87 7.56 57.89
N ILE A 687 28.17 6.51 57.13
CA ILE A 687 29.44 6.37 56.41
C ILE A 687 29.60 7.47 55.36
N LEU A 688 28.59 7.70 54.52
CA LEU A 688 28.59 8.77 53.51
C LEU A 688 28.76 10.16 54.15
N LYS A 689 28.11 10.41 55.28
CA LYS A 689 28.30 11.65 56.05
C LYS A 689 29.74 11.80 56.53
N MET A 690 30.37 10.73 57.00
CA MET A 690 31.77 10.77 57.44
C MET A 690 32.75 10.92 56.27
N MET A 691 32.49 10.28 55.13
CA MET A 691 33.29 10.42 53.91
C MET A 691 33.21 11.83 53.34
N SER A 692 32.00 12.38 53.18
CA SER A 692 31.81 13.76 52.74
C SER A 692 32.42 14.78 53.71
N LEU A 693 32.38 14.50 55.02
CA LEU A 693 33.09 15.30 56.02
C LEU A 693 34.61 15.24 55.80
N ALA A 694 35.19 14.05 55.55
CA ALA A 694 36.61 13.91 55.27
C ALA A 694 37.04 14.61 53.97
N GLU A 695 36.27 14.45 52.88
CA GLU A 695 36.51 15.18 51.63
C GLU A 695 36.45 16.70 51.83
N ASN A 696 35.49 17.19 52.62
CA ASN A 696 35.42 18.61 52.97
C ASN A 696 36.64 19.07 53.77
N TRP A 697 37.20 18.22 54.64
CA TRP A 697 38.45 18.53 55.36
C TRP A 697 39.65 18.56 54.42
N ASP A 698 39.79 17.60 53.51
CA ASP A 698 40.86 17.59 52.50
C ASP A 698 40.82 18.85 51.62
N VAL A 699 39.62 19.23 51.16
CA VAL A 699 39.41 20.47 50.41
C VAL A 699 39.76 21.68 51.27
N LYS A 700 39.36 21.70 52.54
CA LYS A 700 39.68 22.78 53.46
C LYS A 700 41.19 22.91 53.72
N GLU A 701 41.92 21.81 53.81
CA GLU A 701 43.38 21.81 53.99
C GLU A 701 44.11 22.31 52.72
N ARG A 702 43.70 21.82 51.54
CA ARG A 702 44.26 22.28 50.26
C ARG A 702 44.00 23.77 50.03
N THR A 703 42.78 24.22 50.30
CA THR A 703 42.41 25.64 50.16
C THR A 703 43.10 26.53 51.19
N TRP A 704 43.42 26.00 52.39
CA TRP A 704 44.11 26.77 53.40
C TRP A 704 45.54 27.18 53.00
N SER A 705 46.27 26.34 52.26
CA SER A 705 47.59 26.73 51.72
C SER A 705 47.47 27.91 50.75
N VAL A 706 46.48 27.87 49.84
CA VAL A 706 46.23 28.94 48.88
C VAL A 706 45.81 30.23 49.60
N LEU A 707 44.86 30.15 50.53
CA LEU A 707 44.40 31.30 51.34
C LEU A 707 45.54 31.89 52.18
N ARG A 708 46.47 31.08 52.65
CA ARG A 708 47.66 31.55 53.38
C ARG A 708 48.60 32.31 52.44
N ASP A 709 48.86 31.79 51.24
CA ASP A 709 49.76 32.41 50.27
C ASP A 709 49.22 33.76 49.75
N GLU A 710 47.89 33.89 49.62
CA GLU A 710 47.26 35.16 49.26
C GLU A 710 47.24 36.19 50.40
N GLY A 711 47.49 35.75 51.64
CA GLY A 711 47.53 36.59 52.84
C GLY A 711 46.15 37.08 53.29
N PHE A 712 46.09 37.58 54.53
CA PHE A 712 44.88 38.20 55.08
C PHE A 712 45.13 39.69 55.28
N VAL A 713 44.25 40.55 54.75
CA VAL A 713 44.19 41.94 55.20
C VAL A 713 43.49 41.94 56.55
N VAL A 714 44.27 42.04 57.63
CA VAL A 714 43.75 42.17 58.99
C VAL A 714 43.51 43.65 59.24
N GLU A 715 42.25 44.07 59.26
CA GLU A 715 41.85 45.38 59.75
C GLU A 715 41.70 45.27 61.27
N GLU A 716 42.67 45.81 62.02
CA GLU A 716 42.56 45.92 63.48
C GLU A 716 41.67 47.12 63.83
N ASP A 717 40.66 46.91 64.68
CA ASP A 717 39.81 47.98 65.20
C ASP A 717 40.67 49.03 65.92
N ALA A 718 40.85 50.19 65.29
CA ALA A 718 41.46 51.35 65.91
C ALA A 718 40.57 51.81 67.07
N GLN A 719 40.99 51.49 68.30
CA GLN A 719 40.50 52.17 69.49
C GLN A 719 40.76 53.67 69.37
N GLY A 720 39.68 54.44 69.28
CA GLY A 720 39.60 55.82 69.72
C GLY A 720 40.15 56.87 68.74
N GLY A 721 39.24 57.59 68.10
CA GLY A 721 39.55 58.84 67.40
C GLY A 721 38.41 59.29 66.50
N GLU A 722 37.63 60.24 67.01
CA GLU A 722 36.43 60.86 66.46
C GLU A 722 36.48 61.28 64.96
N ASP A 723 35.29 61.18 64.35
CA ASP A 723 34.71 62.01 63.28
C ASP A 723 35.27 61.94 61.84
N SER A 724 34.51 61.29 60.95
CA SER A 724 33.78 61.98 59.86
C SER A 724 32.99 60.99 58.98
N GLU A 725 31.69 61.26 58.81
CA GLU A 725 30.79 60.56 57.89
C GLU A 725 31.26 60.66 56.43
N VAL A 726 31.46 59.53 55.75
CA VAL A 726 31.17 59.41 54.31
C VAL A 726 30.62 58.02 54.00
N ASN A 727 29.37 57.97 53.57
CA ASN A 727 28.70 56.80 53.00
C ASN A 727 29.44 56.29 51.76
N ALA A 728 29.99 55.07 51.81
CA ALA A 728 30.31 54.27 50.63
C ALA A 728 29.96 52.80 50.91
N VAL A 729 28.80 52.39 50.38
CA VAL A 729 28.40 50.99 50.26
C VAL A 729 29.39 50.33 49.29
N LEU A 730 30.26 49.46 49.79
CA LEU A 730 31.17 48.66 48.97
C LEU A 730 30.48 47.36 48.55
N ASP A 731 30.31 47.22 47.24
CA ASP A 731 29.67 46.14 46.51
C ASP A 731 30.74 45.14 46.04
N GLU A 732 30.78 43.94 46.63
CA GLU A 732 31.85 42.92 46.45
C GLU A 732 31.80 42.17 45.10
N LYS A 733 31.38 42.79 44.00
CA LYS A 733 31.12 42.05 42.74
C LYS A 733 31.77 42.55 41.47
N ILE A 734 32.83 43.33 41.54
CA ILE A 734 33.55 43.75 40.33
C ILE A 734 35.04 43.79 40.63
N VAL A 735 35.78 42.73 40.29
CA VAL A 735 36.97 42.74 39.41
C VAL A 735 37.44 41.28 39.27
N LEU A 736 36.85 40.56 38.32
CA LEU A 736 37.48 39.41 37.66
C LEU A 736 37.38 39.66 36.16
N SER A 737 38.29 40.47 35.64
CA SER A 737 38.61 40.43 34.21
C SER A 737 39.99 41.01 33.96
N ALA A 738 40.91 40.12 33.58
CA ALA A 738 41.96 40.29 32.58
C ALA A 738 43.37 39.99 33.09
N SER A 739 43.82 38.74 32.88
CA SER A 739 45.05 38.48 32.11
C SER A 739 45.23 36.98 31.85
N SER A 740 45.13 36.62 30.57
CA SER A 740 45.90 35.58 29.84
C SER A 740 46.35 34.29 30.56
N ASP A 741 45.77 33.18 30.09
CA ASP A 741 46.26 31.79 29.98
C ASP A 741 46.96 31.11 31.17
N PRO A 742 46.36 30.02 31.71
CA PRO A 742 47.11 28.96 32.37
C PRO A 742 47.35 27.77 31.41
N PRO A 743 48.51 27.09 31.47
CA PRO A 743 48.74 25.88 30.69
C PRO A 743 47.97 24.69 31.25
N THR A 744 47.67 23.76 30.34
CA THR A 744 47.00 22.48 30.54
C THR A 744 47.65 21.62 31.62
N VAL A 745 46.83 21.13 32.56
CA VAL A 745 47.17 20.00 33.44
C VAL A 745 46.04 18.97 33.35
N ASP A 746 46.38 17.82 32.78
CA ASP A 746 45.56 16.61 32.68
C ASP A 746 45.28 16.02 34.06
N VAL A 747 44.01 15.79 34.43
CA VAL A 747 43.65 14.68 35.32
C VAL A 747 42.23 14.14 35.08
N PHE A 748 42.18 12.81 34.85
CA PHE A 748 41.07 11.84 34.93
C PHE A 748 40.21 11.53 33.69
N HIS A 749 40.61 10.43 33.02
CA HIS A 749 39.75 9.51 32.28
C HIS A 749 38.63 8.95 33.18
N ASN A 750 37.40 9.03 32.69
CA ASN A 750 36.25 8.27 33.20
C ASN A 750 36.27 6.87 32.54
N PRO A 751 36.21 5.76 33.29
CA PRO A 751 36.11 4.43 32.71
C PRO A 751 34.63 4.06 32.57
N LYS A 752 34.06 4.32 31.38
CA LYS A 752 32.84 3.65 30.91
C LYS A 752 32.95 3.49 29.41
N ASP A 753 33.60 2.40 29.01
CA ASP A 753 33.25 1.56 27.86
C ASP A 753 34.22 0.37 27.82
N GLU A 754 33.90 -0.66 28.60
CA GLU A 754 34.07 -2.08 28.24
C GLU A 754 32.82 -2.85 28.71
#